data_AF-A0A8T2PS58-F1
#
_entry.id   AF-A0A8T2PS58-F1
#
_cell.length_a   1.000
_cell.length_b   1.000
_cell.length_c   1.000
_cell.angle_alpha   90.00
_cell.angle_beta   90.00
_cell.angle_gamma   90.00
#
_symmetry.space_group_name_H-M   'P 1'
#
loop_
_entity.id
_entity.type
_entity.pdbx_description
1 polymer ?
#
loop_
_entity_poly.entity_id
_entity_poly.type
_entity_poly.pdbx_seq_one_letter_code
_entity_poly.pdbx_strand_id
1 'polypeptide(L)'
;MRLLNRSLSLQDVTLMYLTMLATLVVILVASYQASSTSGLNLPYHIPLDPKGDMQLSWNISYALQEVYLELQVKDLHQGLVFGMSDRGELTNADLVVLWNDGRKSYFGDAWSDSTGHVTLDSQQDYQLIKAGHTPDGFYLLFKRPFSTCDPRDYVIEEGTVHLIYGVLDKPLASLQQLNLTNIHTGLQRVLLLRPSTPALQLPKDVQTLEVLAPSVTIPAQETTYWCYIYQLPPDISKNHIVMYESVITPGNEAIVHHMEVFECAPQLETVPNYNGPCESKMKPRNLNYCRHVLAAWAMGAENSTHDTPTAQNSTHDTPTAQNSTYDTAIAQNSTHDTPTAQNSTYDTPTAQNSTHNTPTAQNSTHDTPTAQNSTHDTPTAQNSTYDTAIAQNSTHDTPTAQNSTYDTPTAQNSTHNTAIAQNSTHDTPTAQNSTHDTPTAQNSTYDTAIAQNSTHDTPTAQNSTHDTPTAQNSTYDTAIAQNSTHDTPTAQNSTYDTPTAQNSTHNTAIAQNSTHDMDIAQNSTHDTAIAQNSTHDMDIAQNSTYDTAIAQNSTYDTPTAQNSTYDTAIAQNSTYDTPTAQNSTYNTPIAQNSTYDTVIAQNSTHDTPTAQNSTHDTPTAQNSTHDMAIAQNSTHDMAIAQNSTHDMPIAQNSTYDTAIAQNSTYDTAIAQNSTHDTPTAQNSTHDTPTAQNSTHDMATAQNSTHNSPTAQNSTHDTPTVQNSTHDMATAQNSTHNTPTAQNSTHDTPTAQNSTHDMDIAQNSTHDMAIAQNSTHDTPTAQNSTYDMAIAQNSTHDTPTAQNSTHDMATAQNSTHDMAIAKNSTHDTPTAQNSTHDMAIAQNSTYDMAIAQNSTHDTPTAQNSTHDMAIAQNSTHDMAIAQNSTHDMPTAQNSTHDMAIAQNSTHDTPTAQNSTHDMAIAQNSTYDMDIAQNSTYDTPTAQNSTHDMAIAQNSTHDTPTAQKEGAVELSPFYYPPDAGLPFGGPDSSRFLRLEVHYHNPLHIAGRQDSSGIRLYYTPTLRKYDAGIMELGLVYTPVMAIPPRQQNFELTGYCTAKCTQTALPSRGIHIFASQLHTHLAGRGVRTVLVRGGREVEVVQEDKHYSTHYQGGFGIEEEMCVNYVHYYPRTKLELCKSHVDLGYLQKYFNFINRFQGGDPCSCGQSDVTQQFNSLTWDTFNGEVLDSLYNTAPISMHCNQSTAELFPGDWERQELPQVTSHLQRPPYPCERGRVFTAQAGSPTEVDLQSR
;
A
#
# COMPACT_ATOMS: atom_id res chain seq x y z
N MET A 1 -11.67 62.25 -60.49
CA MET A 1 -12.93 63.02 -60.60
C MET A 1 -14.07 62.03 -60.38
N ARG A 2 -15.15 62.40 -59.66
CA ARG A 2 -16.28 61.52 -59.26
C ARG A 2 -15.90 60.46 -58.20
N LEU A 3 -16.81 59.90 -57.38
CA LEU A 3 -18.05 60.40 -56.71
C LEU A 3 -18.49 59.30 -55.69
N LEU A 4 -19.54 59.58 -54.89
CA LEU A 4 -20.19 58.70 -53.90
C LEU A 4 -19.34 58.49 -52.62
N ASN A 5 -19.80 58.75 -51.39
CA ASN A 5 -21.13 58.79 -50.76
C ASN A 5 -21.80 57.43 -50.53
N ARG A 6 -21.54 56.84 -49.35
CA ARG A 6 -22.42 55.92 -48.62
C ARG A 6 -22.01 55.92 -47.13
N SER A 7 -23.00 55.89 -46.24
CA SER A 7 -22.81 55.64 -44.81
C SER A 7 -22.52 54.16 -44.57
N LEU A 8 -21.48 53.84 -43.78
CA LEU A 8 -21.45 52.53 -43.11
C LEU A 8 -22.57 52.48 -42.08
N SER A 9 -23.25 51.35 -42.01
CA SER A 9 -24.27 51.05 -41.01
C SER A 9 -23.64 50.38 -39.78
N LEU A 10 -24.40 50.29 -38.69
CA LEU A 10 -23.93 49.58 -37.49
C LEU A 10 -23.65 48.08 -37.77
N GLN A 11 -24.35 47.49 -38.75
CA GLN A 11 -24.17 46.08 -39.14
C GLN A 11 -22.77 45.82 -39.73
N ASP A 12 -22.25 46.75 -40.54
CA ASP A 12 -20.92 46.64 -41.16
C ASP A 12 -19.81 46.58 -40.08
N VAL A 13 -19.97 47.36 -39.01
CA VAL A 13 -19.04 47.40 -37.87
C VAL A 13 -19.12 46.12 -37.04
N THR A 14 -20.33 45.63 -36.73
CA THR A 14 -20.49 44.35 -36.01
C THR A 14 -19.97 43.16 -36.79
N LEU A 15 -20.07 43.16 -38.12
CA LEU A 15 -19.55 42.06 -38.95
C LEU A 15 -18.01 42.05 -38.97
N MET A 16 -17.37 43.22 -39.01
CA MET A 16 -15.91 43.33 -38.82
C MET A 16 -15.47 42.89 -37.41
N TYR A 17 -16.24 43.21 -36.37
CA TYR A 17 -15.90 42.83 -35.00
C TYR A 17 -16.03 41.31 -34.77
N LEU A 18 -17.12 40.69 -35.24
CA LEU A 18 -17.33 39.24 -35.16
C LEU A 18 -16.31 38.45 -35.99
N THR A 19 -15.91 38.93 -37.17
CA THR A 19 -14.88 38.25 -37.96
C THR A 19 -13.49 38.36 -37.33
N MET A 20 -13.12 39.51 -36.75
CA MET A 20 -11.90 39.65 -35.94
C MET A 20 -11.91 38.67 -34.75
N LEU A 21 -13.01 38.61 -33.99
CA LEU A 21 -13.12 37.79 -32.80
C LEU A 21 -13.09 36.29 -33.14
N ALA A 22 -13.74 35.88 -34.24
CA ALA A 22 -13.63 34.52 -34.77
C ALA A 22 -12.19 34.17 -35.20
N THR A 23 -11.47 35.08 -35.88
CA THR A 23 -10.05 34.84 -36.21
C THR A 23 -9.16 34.77 -34.98
N LEU A 24 -9.45 35.56 -33.92
CA LEU A 24 -8.71 35.50 -32.66
C LEU A 24 -8.91 34.13 -31.97
N VAL A 25 -10.14 33.63 -31.92
CA VAL A 25 -10.45 32.29 -31.37
C VAL A 25 -9.79 31.18 -32.18
N VAL A 26 -9.81 31.24 -33.52
CA VAL A 26 -9.11 30.24 -34.36
C VAL A 26 -7.59 30.30 -34.14
N ILE A 27 -7.00 31.47 -33.97
CA ILE A 27 -5.57 31.61 -33.64
C ILE A 27 -5.26 31.06 -32.25
N LEU A 28 -6.11 31.32 -31.24
CA LEU A 28 -5.95 30.79 -29.89
C LEU A 28 -6.03 29.26 -29.86
N VAL A 29 -7.04 28.67 -30.51
CA VAL A 29 -7.18 27.21 -30.64
C VAL A 29 -6.00 26.60 -31.40
N ALA A 30 -5.53 27.23 -32.48
CA ALA A 30 -4.34 26.77 -33.20
C ALA A 30 -3.06 26.86 -32.35
N SER A 31 -2.90 27.89 -31.53
CA SER A 31 -1.76 28.00 -30.59
C SER A 31 -1.82 26.96 -29.47
N TYR A 32 -3.02 26.49 -29.11
CA TYR A 32 -3.20 25.41 -28.13
C TYR A 32 -2.85 24.01 -28.68
N GLN A 33 -2.63 23.88 -29.99
CA GLN A 33 -2.16 22.64 -30.64
C GLN A 33 -0.71 22.74 -31.16
N ALA A 34 0.06 23.72 -30.66
CA ALA A 34 1.42 23.99 -31.11
C ALA A 34 2.41 24.17 -29.94
N SER A 35 2.63 23.11 -29.18
CA SER A 35 3.83 22.96 -28.34
C SER A 35 4.31 21.51 -28.36
N SER A 36 5.63 21.34 -28.30
CA SER A 36 6.32 20.10 -28.67
C SER A 36 6.29 19.03 -27.59
N THR A 37 6.51 17.78 -28.01
CA THR A 37 6.90 16.66 -27.15
C THR A 37 8.16 17.01 -26.35
N SER A 38 7.99 17.35 -25.07
CA SER A 38 9.08 17.33 -24.10
C SER A 38 9.40 15.88 -23.74
N GLY A 39 10.66 15.46 -23.91
CA GLY A 39 11.11 14.19 -23.34
C GLY A 39 11.14 14.27 -21.81
N LEU A 40 10.99 13.13 -21.13
CA LEU A 40 11.29 13.06 -19.70
C LEU A 40 12.77 13.44 -19.48
N ASN A 41 13.02 14.31 -18.52
CA ASN A 41 14.38 14.58 -18.07
C ASN A 41 14.75 13.57 -16.99
N LEU A 42 15.83 12.84 -17.19
CA LEU A 42 16.35 11.83 -16.27
C LEU A 42 17.69 12.34 -15.70
N PRO A 43 17.68 13.05 -14.55
CA PRO A 43 18.89 13.70 -14.01
C PRO A 43 19.93 12.70 -13.49
N TYR A 44 19.54 11.45 -13.29
CA TYR A 44 20.29 10.40 -12.63
C TYR A 44 20.73 9.34 -13.63
N HIS A 45 22.00 8.89 -13.64
CA HIS A 45 22.50 7.90 -14.61
C HIS A 45 23.83 7.23 -14.20
N ILE A 46 24.09 6.02 -14.71
CA ILE A 46 25.29 5.18 -14.48
C ILE A 46 25.54 4.14 -15.60
N PRO A 47 26.69 3.43 -15.63
CA PRO A 47 26.84 2.14 -16.31
C PRO A 47 26.42 0.97 -15.39
N LEU A 48 25.67 -0.03 -15.90
CA LEU A 48 25.42 -1.25 -15.10
C LEU A 48 26.68 -2.12 -15.02
N ASP A 49 27.39 -2.21 -16.15
CA ASP A 49 28.45 -3.18 -16.36
C ASP A 49 29.84 -2.53 -16.47
N PRO A 50 30.94 -3.23 -16.12
CA PRO A 50 32.28 -2.65 -16.13
C PRO A 50 32.85 -2.21 -17.48
N LYS A 51 32.14 -2.39 -18.60
CA LYS A 51 32.48 -1.84 -19.93
C LYS A 51 31.61 -0.63 -20.30
N GLY A 52 30.51 -0.40 -19.57
CA GLY A 52 29.48 0.58 -19.91
C GLY A 52 28.78 0.29 -21.23
N ASP A 53 28.57 -0.99 -21.57
CA ASP A 53 27.77 -1.44 -22.72
C ASP A 53 26.26 -1.45 -22.41
N MET A 54 25.89 -1.43 -21.13
CA MET A 54 24.56 -1.15 -20.60
C MET A 54 24.61 0.02 -19.60
N GLN A 55 23.58 0.88 -19.61
CA GLN A 55 23.44 2.06 -18.76
C GLN A 55 21.98 2.24 -18.31
N LEU A 56 21.74 2.55 -17.03
CA LEU A 56 20.43 3.07 -16.60
C LEU A 56 20.52 4.58 -16.39
N SER A 57 19.43 5.27 -16.73
CA SER A 57 19.12 6.63 -16.29
C SER A 57 17.74 6.67 -15.61
N TRP A 58 17.47 7.60 -14.68
CA TRP A 58 16.12 7.74 -14.11
C TRP A 58 15.76 9.13 -13.58
N ASN A 59 14.51 9.23 -13.14
CA ASN A 59 13.99 10.30 -12.30
C ASN A 59 13.05 9.72 -11.21
N ILE A 60 12.76 10.50 -10.17
CA ILE A 60 11.99 10.07 -8.99
C ILE A 60 10.80 11.02 -8.82
N SER A 61 9.59 10.49 -8.72
CA SER A 61 8.37 11.24 -8.45
C SER A 61 7.85 10.92 -7.05
N TYR A 62 8.36 11.63 -6.05
CA TYR A 62 7.90 11.47 -4.65
C TYR A 62 6.40 11.72 -4.47
N ALA A 63 5.82 12.64 -5.26
CA ALA A 63 4.39 12.95 -5.22
C ALA A 63 3.49 11.84 -5.80
N LEU A 64 4.04 10.92 -6.60
CA LEU A 64 3.35 9.74 -7.12
C LEU A 64 3.85 8.44 -6.46
N GLN A 65 4.93 8.51 -5.68
CA GLN A 65 5.71 7.36 -5.20
C GLN A 65 6.15 6.42 -6.34
N GLU A 66 6.70 7.00 -7.41
CA GLU A 66 7.14 6.27 -8.61
C GLU A 66 8.60 6.59 -9.01
N VAL A 67 9.32 5.58 -9.51
CA VAL A 67 10.63 5.74 -10.18
C VAL A 67 10.45 5.54 -11.69
N TYR A 68 11.06 6.42 -12.50
CA TYR A 68 10.99 6.41 -13.97
C TYR A 68 12.34 6.02 -14.55
N LEU A 69 12.45 4.80 -15.08
CA LEU A 69 13.70 4.08 -15.36
C LEU A 69 13.91 3.96 -16.88
N GLU A 70 15.08 4.36 -17.39
CA GLU A 70 15.50 4.19 -18.79
C GLU A 70 16.77 3.33 -18.91
N LEU A 71 16.63 2.11 -19.43
CA LEU A 71 17.75 1.23 -19.76
C LEU A 71 18.18 1.46 -21.21
N GLN A 72 19.46 1.79 -21.40
CA GLN A 72 20.13 1.83 -22.70
C GLN A 72 21.14 0.67 -22.83
N VAL A 73 21.18 0.03 -24.01
CA VAL A 73 22.06 -1.12 -24.33
C VAL A 73 22.65 -0.94 -25.73
N LYS A 74 23.99 -0.97 -25.88
CA LYS A 74 24.65 -0.76 -27.18
C LYS A 74 24.30 -1.85 -28.21
N ASP A 75 24.61 -3.10 -27.87
CA ASP A 75 24.45 -4.28 -28.73
C ASP A 75 23.41 -5.24 -28.13
N LEU A 76 22.12 -5.02 -28.43
CA LEU A 76 21.06 -5.94 -28.04
C LEU A 76 21.03 -7.17 -28.96
N HIS A 77 21.15 -8.37 -28.39
CA HIS A 77 21.17 -9.63 -29.15
C HIS A 77 19.78 -10.22 -29.42
N GLN A 78 19.12 -10.83 -28.42
CA GLN A 78 17.79 -11.46 -28.56
C GLN A 78 16.81 -11.09 -27.43
N GLY A 79 17.31 -10.41 -26.40
CA GLY A 79 16.57 -9.97 -25.22
C GLY A 79 17.54 -9.49 -24.15
N LEU A 80 17.02 -9.01 -23.02
CA LEU A 80 17.82 -8.58 -21.87
C LEU A 80 17.23 -9.14 -20.58
N VAL A 81 18.11 -9.24 -19.57
CA VAL A 81 17.78 -9.65 -18.21
C VAL A 81 18.32 -8.61 -17.27
N PHE A 82 17.65 -8.52 -16.15
CA PHE A 82 17.56 -7.32 -15.36
C PHE A 82 16.94 -7.85 -13.98
N GLY A 83 17.05 -7.22 -12.78
CA GLY A 83 16.23 -7.46 -11.57
C GLY A 83 16.50 -6.60 -10.30
N MET A 84 15.65 -6.65 -9.26
CA MET A 84 15.90 -6.13 -7.89
C MET A 84 15.87 -7.24 -6.82
N SER A 85 16.68 -7.16 -5.74
CA SER A 85 16.57 -8.06 -4.57
C SER A 85 17.26 -7.51 -3.31
N ASP A 86 17.05 -8.14 -2.14
CA ASP A 86 17.57 -7.69 -0.83
C ASP A 86 19.09 -7.42 -0.75
N ARG A 87 19.87 -8.25 -1.45
CA ARG A 87 21.34 -8.27 -1.40
C ARG A 87 22.02 -8.46 -2.76
N GLY A 88 21.23 -8.51 -3.84
CA GLY A 88 21.73 -8.76 -5.18
C GLY A 88 21.87 -10.24 -5.53
N GLU A 89 21.11 -11.09 -4.84
CA GLU A 89 20.98 -12.51 -5.17
C GLU A 89 20.05 -12.68 -6.38
N LEU A 90 20.24 -13.76 -7.14
CA LEU A 90 19.44 -14.09 -8.33
C LEU A 90 18.16 -14.87 -7.99
N THR A 91 17.92 -15.12 -6.71
CA THR A 91 16.83 -15.94 -6.15
C THR A 91 15.95 -15.07 -5.26
N ASN A 92 14.63 -15.20 -5.37
CA ASN A 92 13.67 -14.31 -4.71
C ASN A 92 13.90 -12.84 -5.12
N ALA A 93 13.97 -12.59 -6.42
CA ALA A 93 14.20 -11.28 -7.04
C ALA A 93 13.02 -10.89 -7.96
N ASP A 94 12.70 -9.60 -8.07
CA ASP A 94 11.64 -9.08 -8.97
C ASP A 94 12.19 -8.44 -10.26
N LEU A 95 11.39 -8.46 -11.34
CA LEU A 95 11.92 -8.55 -12.70
C LEU A 95 10.97 -8.00 -13.85
N VAL A 96 11.25 -6.81 -14.47
CA VAL A 96 10.77 -6.39 -15.85
C VAL A 96 11.63 -6.57 -17.19
N VAL A 97 11.05 -7.08 -18.29
CA VAL A 97 11.76 -7.73 -19.47
C VAL A 97 11.95 -6.99 -20.78
N LEU A 98 12.83 -7.57 -21.62
CA LEU A 98 12.56 -7.76 -23.06
C LEU A 98 12.99 -9.14 -23.60
N TRP A 99 12.12 -9.87 -24.33
CA TRP A 99 12.46 -11.15 -25.02
C TRP A 99 11.84 -11.31 -26.42
N ASN A 100 12.29 -12.29 -27.23
CA ASN A 100 11.86 -12.54 -28.62
C ASN A 100 11.58 -14.04 -28.91
N ASP A 101 10.51 -14.32 -29.68
CA ASP A 101 10.01 -15.68 -30.00
C ASP A 101 10.43 -16.22 -31.39
N GLY A 102 11.11 -15.42 -32.20
CA GLY A 102 11.46 -15.70 -33.60
C GLY A 102 10.55 -15.03 -34.65
N ARG A 103 9.52 -14.29 -34.23
CA ARG A 103 8.65 -13.44 -35.06
C ARG A 103 8.35 -12.08 -34.43
N LYS A 104 8.13 -12.04 -33.12
CA LYS A 104 7.74 -10.87 -32.32
C LYS A 104 8.58 -10.78 -31.04
N SER A 105 8.48 -9.64 -30.34
CA SER A 105 9.18 -9.38 -29.09
C SER A 105 8.22 -8.75 -28.07
N TYR A 106 8.47 -8.97 -26.78
CA TYR A 106 7.54 -8.62 -25.70
C TYR A 106 8.27 -8.07 -24.45
N PHE A 107 7.56 -7.24 -23.67
CA PHE A 107 7.96 -6.60 -22.41
C PHE A 107 6.86 -6.85 -21.35
N GLY A 108 7.19 -7.00 -20.07
CA GLY A 108 6.27 -7.39 -18.98
C GLY A 108 6.99 -7.65 -17.65
N ASP A 109 6.30 -8.21 -16.67
CA ASP A 109 6.79 -8.31 -15.27
C ASP A 109 6.88 -9.74 -14.73
N ALA A 110 7.73 -10.01 -13.75
CA ALA A 110 8.08 -11.36 -13.29
C ALA A 110 8.88 -11.41 -11.97
N TRP A 111 9.11 -12.62 -11.46
CA TRP A 111 9.91 -12.89 -10.25
C TRP A 111 10.70 -14.21 -10.35
N SER A 112 11.81 -14.33 -9.61
CA SER A 112 12.61 -15.57 -9.52
C SER A 112 12.37 -16.36 -8.23
N ASP A 113 12.33 -17.68 -8.34
CA ASP A 113 12.23 -18.57 -7.18
C ASP A 113 13.57 -18.80 -6.47
N SER A 114 13.53 -19.54 -5.35
CA SER A 114 14.71 -19.96 -4.58
C SER A 114 15.73 -20.84 -5.35
N THR A 115 15.50 -21.13 -6.63
CA THR A 115 16.39 -21.87 -7.54
C THR A 115 16.81 -21.07 -8.78
N GLY A 116 16.33 -19.82 -8.92
CA GLY A 116 16.63 -18.93 -10.05
C GLY A 116 15.77 -19.17 -11.30
N HIS A 117 14.71 -19.98 -11.22
CA HIS A 117 13.71 -20.06 -12.29
C HIS A 117 12.77 -18.87 -12.19
N VAL A 118 12.44 -18.28 -13.33
CA VAL A 118 11.60 -17.07 -13.39
C VAL A 118 10.19 -17.42 -13.88
N THR A 119 9.18 -16.77 -13.30
CA THR A 119 7.75 -16.87 -13.66
C THR A 119 7.18 -15.46 -13.92
N LEU A 120 6.31 -15.26 -14.92
CA LEU A 120 5.60 -13.97 -15.13
C LEU A 120 4.75 -13.75 -13.89
N ASP A 121 4.70 -12.53 -13.37
CA ASP A 121 3.74 -12.27 -12.32
C ASP A 121 2.31 -12.12 -12.89
N SER A 122 1.34 -12.39 -12.01
CA SER A 122 -0.09 -12.12 -12.16
C SER A 122 -0.40 -10.63 -12.26
N GLN A 123 0.38 -9.81 -11.56
CA GLN A 123 0.34 -8.34 -11.64
C GLN A 123 1.46 -7.87 -12.61
N GLN A 124 1.44 -6.59 -13.02
CA GLN A 124 2.37 -6.03 -14.00
C GLN A 124 2.67 -4.58 -13.62
N ASP A 125 3.56 -4.41 -12.65
CA ASP A 125 3.75 -3.18 -11.88
C ASP A 125 4.83 -2.27 -12.48
N TYR A 126 5.76 -2.85 -13.25
CA TYR A 126 6.61 -2.10 -14.15
C TYR A 126 5.92 -1.79 -15.49
N GLN A 127 5.59 -0.51 -15.74
CA GLN A 127 4.80 -0.06 -16.88
C GLN A 127 5.68 0.56 -17.98
N LEU A 128 5.66 -0.01 -19.19
CA LEU A 128 6.41 0.49 -20.36
C LEU A 128 5.85 1.83 -20.87
N ILE A 129 6.72 2.82 -21.04
CA ILE A 129 6.38 4.13 -21.61
C ILE A 129 6.87 4.23 -23.06
N LYS A 130 8.08 3.73 -23.38
CA LYS A 130 8.69 3.87 -24.70
C LYS A 130 9.81 2.85 -24.95
N ALA A 131 10.02 2.48 -26.21
CA ALA A 131 11.17 1.70 -26.67
C ALA A 131 11.72 2.26 -28.00
N GLY A 132 12.95 1.91 -28.37
CA GLY A 132 13.45 2.13 -29.74
C GLY A 132 14.97 2.15 -29.88
N HIS A 133 15.45 2.61 -31.05
CA HIS A 133 16.87 2.77 -31.35
C HIS A 133 17.33 4.23 -31.34
N THR A 134 18.58 4.42 -30.92
CA THR A 134 19.37 5.67 -30.97
C THR A 134 20.71 5.38 -31.68
N PRO A 135 21.52 6.40 -32.03
CA PRO A 135 22.87 6.18 -32.55
C PRO A 135 23.79 5.43 -31.58
N ASP A 136 23.49 5.51 -30.27
CA ASP A 136 24.33 5.04 -29.18
C ASP A 136 23.88 3.67 -28.62
N GLY A 137 22.68 3.20 -28.99
CA GLY A 137 22.14 1.89 -28.58
C GLY A 137 20.62 1.74 -28.76
N PHE A 138 20.08 0.59 -28.36
CA PHE A 138 18.66 0.41 -28.09
C PHE A 138 18.31 0.94 -26.68
N TYR A 139 17.07 1.37 -26.45
CA TYR A 139 16.61 1.82 -25.12
C TYR A 139 15.17 1.40 -24.81
N LEU A 140 14.88 1.27 -23.50
CA LEU A 140 13.56 1.07 -22.90
C LEU A 140 13.36 2.11 -21.80
N LEU A 141 12.27 2.88 -21.84
CA LEU A 141 11.82 3.78 -20.78
C LEU A 141 10.52 3.22 -20.18
N PHE A 142 10.50 3.02 -18.87
CA PHE A 142 9.39 2.47 -18.10
C PHE A 142 9.30 3.13 -16.71
N LYS A 143 8.30 2.78 -15.90
CA LYS A 143 8.17 3.26 -14.52
C LYS A 143 7.72 2.14 -13.58
N ARG A 144 7.95 2.31 -12.27
CA ARG A 144 7.56 1.38 -11.19
C ARG A 144 7.19 2.15 -9.91
N PRO A 145 6.15 1.75 -9.15
CA PRO A 145 5.90 2.27 -7.80
C PRO A 145 7.04 1.95 -6.80
N PHE A 146 7.12 2.70 -5.69
CA PHE A 146 8.06 2.44 -4.59
C PHE A 146 7.70 1.15 -3.82
N SER A 147 6.39 0.89 -3.67
CA SER A 147 5.82 -0.30 -3.06
C SER A 147 4.60 -0.69 -3.86
N THR A 148 4.48 -1.99 -4.13
CA THR A 148 3.37 -2.62 -4.83
C THR A 148 2.58 -3.50 -3.85
N CYS A 149 1.51 -4.13 -4.33
CA CYS A 149 0.65 -4.97 -3.50
C CYS A 149 0.96 -6.47 -3.67
N ASP A 150 1.98 -6.84 -4.45
CA ASP A 150 2.43 -8.23 -4.53
C ASP A 150 3.48 -8.56 -3.45
N PRO A 151 3.30 -9.63 -2.65
CA PRO A 151 4.27 -10.01 -1.63
C PRO A 151 5.59 -10.61 -2.18
N ARG A 152 5.76 -10.69 -3.50
CA ARG A 152 7.01 -11.11 -4.17
C ARG A 152 7.90 -9.95 -4.59
N ASP A 153 7.35 -8.74 -4.65
CA ASP A 153 8.07 -7.55 -5.09
C ASP A 153 8.97 -6.99 -3.98
N TYR A 154 10.07 -6.39 -4.40
CA TYR A 154 10.96 -5.61 -3.58
C TYR A 154 10.33 -4.28 -3.13
N VAL A 155 10.55 -3.89 -1.87
CA VAL A 155 10.11 -2.57 -1.37
C VAL A 155 11.24 -1.56 -1.51
N ILE A 156 11.03 -0.55 -2.36
CA ILE A 156 11.98 0.55 -2.55
C ILE A 156 11.80 1.55 -1.42
N GLU A 157 12.58 1.36 -0.35
CA GLU A 157 12.69 2.29 0.77
C GLU A 157 14.01 3.08 0.77
N GLU A 158 14.20 3.98 1.74
CA GLU A 158 15.43 4.78 1.87
C GLU A 158 16.59 3.91 2.35
N GLY A 159 17.71 3.92 1.61
CA GLY A 159 18.88 3.08 1.89
C GLY A 159 19.46 2.40 0.65
N THR A 160 20.19 1.30 0.86
CA THR A 160 20.94 0.60 -0.19
C THR A 160 20.10 -0.49 -0.90
N VAL A 161 19.52 -0.17 -2.05
CA VAL A 161 18.87 -1.15 -2.93
C VAL A 161 19.92 -1.95 -3.71
N HIS A 162 19.68 -3.24 -4.01
CA HIS A 162 20.59 -4.09 -4.78
C HIS A 162 19.92 -4.61 -6.06
N LEU A 163 20.64 -4.54 -7.18
CA LEU A 163 20.04 -4.57 -8.51
C LEU A 163 20.88 -5.41 -9.49
N ILE A 164 20.29 -6.46 -10.07
CA ILE A 164 20.93 -7.49 -10.89
C ILE A 164 20.68 -7.27 -12.38
N TYR A 165 21.52 -7.80 -13.29
CA TYR A 165 21.29 -7.64 -14.74
C TYR A 165 21.95 -8.74 -15.59
N GLY A 166 21.66 -8.82 -16.89
CA GLY A 166 22.16 -9.82 -17.84
C GLY A 166 21.68 -9.59 -19.29
N VAL A 167 22.09 -10.44 -20.23
CA VAL A 167 21.73 -10.33 -21.67
C VAL A 167 21.43 -11.70 -22.27
N LEU A 168 20.49 -11.78 -23.22
CA LEU A 168 20.08 -13.02 -23.87
C LEU A 168 20.69 -13.20 -25.26
N ASP A 169 21.56 -14.21 -25.40
CA ASP A 169 22.23 -14.60 -26.65
C ASP A 169 21.34 -15.33 -27.66
N LYS A 170 20.17 -15.82 -27.23
CA LYS A 170 19.31 -16.75 -27.98
C LYS A 170 17.83 -16.38 -27.83
N PRO A 171 16.99 -16.57 -28.86
CA PRO A 171 15.55 -16.40 -28.74
C PRO A 171 14.96 -17.51 -27.87
N LEU A 172 13.81 -17.24 -27.25
CA LEU A 172 13.16 -18.12 -26.29
C LEU A 172 11.70 -18.36 -26.68
N ALA A 173 11.24 -19.61 -26.55
CA ALA A 173 9.82 -19.90 -26.65
C ALA A 173 9.04 -19.53 -25.37
N SER A 174 9.65 -19.57 -24.17
CA SER A 174 8.93 -19.36 -22.89
C SER A 174 9.83 -19.10 -21.67
N LEU A 175 9.23 -18.51 -20.63
CA LEU A 175 9.73 -18.40 -19.24
C LEU A 175 10.56 -19.58 -18.77
N GLN A 176 9.87 -20.70 -18.56
CA GLN A 176 10.28 -21.76 -17.66
C GLN A 176 11.44 -22.61 -18.25
N GLN A 177 11.96 -22.19 -19.41
CA GLN A 177 13.15 -22.75 -20.05
C GLN A 177 14.45 -22.02 -19.65
N LEU A 178 14.36 -20.78 -19.16
CA LEU A 178 15.48 -19.95 -18.73
C LEU A 178 15.50 -19.85 -17.21
N ASN A 179 16.69 -19.97 -16.64
CA ASN A 179 17.01 -19.84 -15.24
C ASN A 179 18.25 -18.94 -15.11
N LEU A 180 18.22 -18.01 -14.17
CA LEU A 180 19.24 -16.97 -13.96
C LEU A 180 20.63 -17.53 -13.64
N THR A 181 20.74 -18.73 -13.06
CA THR A 181 22.04 -19.37 -12.78
C THR A 181 22.76 -19.87 -14.03
N ASN A 182 22.08 -19.92 -15.17
CA ASN A 182 22.58 -20.51 -16.42
C ASN A 182 22.94 -19.47 -17.50
N ILE A 183 22.85 -18.17 -17.19
CA ILE A 183 23.21 -17.05 -18.07
C ILE A 183 24.27 -16.16 -17.43
N HIS A 184 24.85 -15.25 -18.21
CA HIS A 184 25.77 -14.25 -17.69
C HIS A 184 24.99 -13.08 -17.09
N THR A 185 24.92 -13.07 -15.76
CA THR A 185 24.42 -11.94 -14.98
C THR A 185 25.55 -11.13 -14.31
N GLY A 186 25.21 -9.91 -13.92
CA GLY A 186 25.99 -9.04 -13.04
C GLY A 186 25.12 -8.45 -11.94
N LEU A 187 25.75 -7.69 -11.05
CA LEU A 187 25.13 -7.05 -9.89
C LEU A 187 25.73 -5.66 -9.72
N GLN A 188 24.88 -4.67 -9.47
CA GLN A 188 25.22 -3.34 -9.03
C GLN A 188 24.25 -2.89 -7.92
N ARG A 189 24.51 -1.81 -7.18
CA ARG A 189 23.69 -1.40 -6.02
C ARG A 189 23.13 0.01 -6.26
N VAL A 190 22.41 0.63 -5.31
CA VAL A 190 22.05 2.06 -5.38
C VAL A 190 21.48 2.65 -4.09
N LEU A 191 21.50 3.99 -3.99
CA LEU A 191 20.47 4.79 -3.32
C LEU A 191 19.41 5.24 -4.36
N LEU A 192 18.33 4.47 -4.49
CA LEU A 192 17.33 4.57 -5.59
C LEU A 192 16.46 5.81 -5.42
N LEU A 193 16.07 6.04 -4.18
CA LEU A 193 15.48 7.27 -3.68
C LEU A 193 16.61 8.26 -3.33
N ARG A 194 16.40 9.54 -3.66
CA ARG A 194 17.34 10.64 -3.41
C ARG A 194 16.63 11.91 -2.98
N PRO A 195 17.09 12.64 -1.95
CA PRO A 195 16.49 13.91 -1.55
C PRO A 195 16.40 14.88 -2.74
N SER A 196 15.21 15.40 -3.03
CA SER A 196 15.01 16.38 -4.09
C SER A 196 15.42 17.79 -3.66
N THR A 197 16.63 17.95 -3.11
CA THR A 197 17.15 19.24 -2.64
C THR A 197 17.42 20.17 -3.82
N PRO A 198 16.84 21.39 -3.86
CA PRO A 198 17.16 22.36 -4.89
C PRO A 198 18.62 22.82 -4.74
N ALA A 199 19.35 22.88 -5.85
CA ALA A 199 20.77 23.25 -5.84
C ALA A 199 21.01 24.62 -5.20
N LEU A 200 21.62 24.63 -4.01
CA LEU A 200 21.87 25.84 -3.23
C LEU A 200 22.83 26.78 -3.98
N GLN A 201 22.40 28.02 -4.22
CA GLN A 201 23.23 29.01 -4.89
C GLN A 201 24.36 29.47 -3.96
N LEU A 202 25.59 29.05 -4.31
CA LEU A 202 26.81 29.41 -3.57
C LEU A 202 27.01 30.94 -3.51
N PRO A 203 27.46 31.51 -2.37
CA PRO A 203 27.80 32.92 -2.26
C PRO A 203 28.84 33.38 -3.31
N LYS A 204 28.74 34.64 -3.73
CA LYS A 204 29.53 35.21 -4.85
C LYS A 204 31.03 35.39 -4.56
N ASP A 205 31.46 35.17 -3.32
CA ASP A 205 32.85 35.26 -2.86
C ASP A 205 33.47 33.87 -2.56
N VAL A 206 32.74 32.79 -2.87
CA VAL A 206 33.22 31.42 -2.73
C VAL A 206 34.41 31.15 -3.65
N GLN A 207 35.44 30.55 -3.06
CA GLN A 207 36.67 30.06 -3.68
C GLN A 207 36.70 28.53 -3.61
N THR A 208 37.47 27.90 -4.48
CA THR A 208 37.68 26.44 -4.47
C THR A 208 39.09 26.08 -4.01
N LEU A 209 39.20 24.99 -3.26
CA LEU A 209 40.46 24.35 -2.86
C LEU A 209 40.37 22.87 -3.24
N GLU A 210 41.17 22.46 -4.21
CA GLU A 210 41.24 21.07 -4.66
C GLU A 210 42.34 20.34 -3.89
N VAL A 211 41.93 19.38 -3.06
CA VAL A 211 42.83 18.52 -2.28
C VAL A 211 42.91 17.18 -3.02
N LEU A 212 43.82 17.11 -3.99
CA LEU A 212 43.94 15.99 -4.95
C LEU A 212 45.17 15.10 -4.68
N ALA A 213 45.06 13.82 -5.05
CA ALA A 213 46.17 12.88 -5.03
C ALA A 213 47.21 13.23 -6.12
N PRO A 214 48.52 13.14 -5.85
CA PRO A 214 49.56 13.60 -6.77
C PRO A 214 49.93 12.54 -7.81
N SER A 215 49.08 12.31 -8.83
CA SER A 215 49.31 11.40 -9.96
C SER A 215 49.78 9.99 -9.55
N VAL A 216 49.04 9.41 -8.60
CA VAL A 216 49.31 8.10 -7.99
C VAL A 216 49.15 6.99 -9.02
N THR A 217 50.11 6.07 -9.10
CA THR A 217 49.89 4.80 -9.82
C THR A 217 49.18 3.84 -8.87
N ILE A 218 47.94 3.46 -9.18
CA ILE A 218 47.14 2.56 -8.33
C ILE A 218 47.84 1.19 -8.29
N PRO A 219 48.11 0.60 -7.10
CA PRO A 219 48.64 -0.74 -7.01
C PRO A 219 47.70 -1.81 -7.58
N ALA A 220 48.27 -2.86 -8.15
CA ALA A 220 47.54 -4.07 -8.56
C ALA A 220 47.27 -4.98 -7.34
N GLN A 221 46.52 -4.44 -6.39
CA GLN A 221 46.05 -5.10 -5.17
C GLN A 221 44.56 -4.76 -5.00
N GLU A 222 43.76 -5.71 -4.56
CA GLU A 222 42.30 -5.59 -4.38
C GLU A 222 41.86 -4.35 -3.59
N THR A 223 42.67 -3.90 -2.63
CA THR A 223 42.38 -2.75 -1.77
C THR A 223 43.66 -1.96 -1.49
N THR A 224 43.62 -0.64 -1.54
CA THR A 224 44.74 0.25 -1.19
C THR A 224 44.24 1.58 -0.62
N TYR A 225 44.67 1.90 0.60
CA TYR A 225 44.51 3.21 1.24
C TYR A 225 45.75 4.06 0.98
N TRP A 226 45.59 5.24 0.38
CA TRP A 226 46.69 6.11 -0.02
C TRP A 226 46.64 7.47 0.68
N CYS A 227 47.71 7.79 1.42
CA CYS A 227 47.82 8.98 2.26
C CYS A 227 48.74 10.02 1.62
N TYR A 228 48.26 11.25 1.49
CA TYR A 228 49.02 12.39 0.98
C TYR A 228 48.89 13.60 1.91
N ILE A 229 50.00 14.30 2.19
CA ILE A 229 50.01 15.52 3.00
C ILE A 229 50.01 16.75 2.10
N TYR A 230 48.93 17.52 2.19
CA TYR A 230 48.72 18.81 1.55
C TYR A 230 49.05 19.94 2.53
N GLN A 231 49.69 21.02 2.08
CA GLN A 231 50.06 22.15 2.93
C GLN A 231 49.30 23.42 2.52
N LEU A 232 48.61 24.05 3.48
CA LEU A 232 47.89 25.30 3.27
C LEU A 232 48.85 26.51 3.20
N PRO A 233 48.45 27.62 2.52
CA PRO A 233 49.21 28.86 2.50
C PRO A 233 49.60 29.40 3.89
N PRO A 234 50.67 30.22 4.02
CA PRO A 234 51.10 30.77 5.30
C PRO A 234 50.06 31.61 6.03
N ASP A 235 49.38 32.47 5.28
CA ASP A 235 48.56 33.57 5.81
C ASP A 235 47.06 33.36 5.58
N ILE A 236 46.59 32.10 5.57
CA ILE A 236 45.16 31.79 5.42
C ILE A 236 44.38 32.22 6.67
N SER A 237 43.48 33.18 6.50
CA SER A 237 42.54 33.61 7.56
C SER A 237 41.60 32.47 7.94
N LYS A 238 40.82 32.66 9.01
CA LYS A 238 39.64 31.81 9.21
C LYS A 238 38.71 31.97 8.00
N ASN A 239 38.25 30.85 7.47
CA ASN A 239 37.30 30.70 6.37
C ASN A 239 36.27 29.62 6.77
N HIS A 240 35.15 29.57 6.05
CA HIS A 240 34.12 28.53 6.20
C HIS A 240 34.01 27.70 4.93
N ILE A 241 34.03 26.38 5.05
CA ILE A 241 33.67 25.44 3.98
C ILE A 241 32.14 25.41 3.86
N VAL A 242 31.64 25.47 2.61
CA VAL A 242 30.22 25.69 2.28
C VAL A 242 29.61 24.69 1.29
N MET A 243 30.44 23.82 0.71
CA MET A 243 30.08 22.66 -0.12
C MET A 243 31.37 21.85 -0.31
N TYR A 244 31.27 20.54 -0.57
CA TYR A 244 32.37 19.79 -1.16
C TYR A 244 31.85 18.73 -2.12
N GLU A 245 32.67 18.36 -3.10
CA GLU A 245 32.35 17.32 -4.08
C GLU A 245 33.58 16.46 -4.41
N SER A 246 33.33 15.26 -4.94
CA SER A 246 34.37 14.37 -5.45
C SER A 246 34.90 14.83 -6.80
N VAL A 247 36.22 14.98 -6.90
CA VAL A 247 36.92 15.07 -8.18
C VAL A 247 37.50 13.70 -8.46
N ILE A 248 36.85 12.92 -9.33
CA ILE A 248 37.31 11.58 -9.73
C ILE A 248 38.07 11.66 -11.06
N THR A 249 39.13 10.89 -11.19
CA THR A 249 39.92 10.77 -12.43
C THR A 249 39.13 9.98 -13.48
N PRO A 250 38.85 10.53 -14.68
CA PRO A 250 38.03 9.87 -15.68
C PRO A 250 38.50 8.45 -16.03
N GLY A 251 37.58 7.48 -15.93
CA GLY A 251 37.81 6.06 -16.11
C GLY A 251 38.10 5.29 -14.81
N ASN A 252 38.39 5.94 -13.68
CA ASN A 252 38.62 5.30 -12.37
C ASN A 252 37.39 5.33 -11.43
N GLU A 253 36.20 5.67 -11.94
CA GLU A 253 34.95 5.78 -11.17
C GLU A 253 34.64 4.47 -10.43
N ALA A 254 34.74 3.33 -11.13
CA ALA A 254 34.57 2.00 -10.55
C ALA A 254 35.77 1.49 -9.71
N ILE A 255 36.66 2.38 -9.23
CA ILE A 255 37.84 2.04 -8.41
C ILE A 255 38.02 3.00 -7.22
N VAL A 256 37.70 4.29 -7.36
CA VAL A 256 37.80 5.26 -6.26
C VAL A 256 36.58 5.14 -5.35
N HIS A 257 36.73 4.41 -4.25
CA HIS A 257 35.61 3.94 -3.43
C HIS A 257 35.25 4.89 -2.27
N HIS A 258 36.24 5.55 -1.66
CA HIS A 258 36.03 6.70 -0.77
C HIS A 258 37.27 7.59 -0.69
N MET A 259 37.10 8.81 -0.20
CA MET A 259 38.11 9.84 -0.06
C MET A 259 37.83 10.68 1.19
N GLU A 260 38.86 11.07 1.93
CA GLU A 260 38.71 11.87 3.15
C GLU A 260 39.78 12.97 3.22
N VAL A 261 39.43 14.13 3.78
CA VAL A 261 40.36 15.23 4.08
C VAL A 261 40.35 15.49 5.58
N PHE A 262 41.46 15.21 6.24
CA PHE A 262 41.67 15.44 7.67
C PHE A 262 42.55 16.66 7.93
N GLU A 263 42.22 17.46 8.94
CA GLU A 263 43.12 18.46 9.53
C GLU A 263 44.01 17.83 10.61
N CYS A 264 45.27 18.30 10.67
CA CYS A 264 46.21 17.96 11.74
C CYS A 264 45.95 18.75 13.03
N ALA A 265 46.34 18.22 14.20
CA ALA A 265 46.21 18.96 15.46
C ALA A 265 46.91 20.35 15.39
N PRO A 266 46.27 21.46 15.81
CA PRO A 266 46.83 22.81 15.71
C PRO A 266 48.16 23.02 16.45
N GLN A 267 48.47 22.17 17.45
CA GLN A 267 49.73 22.23 18.21
C GLN A 267 50.96 21.72 17.42
N LEU A 268 50.78 21.23 16.19
CA LEU A 268 51.85 20.65 15.36
C LEU A 268 52.47 21.69 14.42
N GLU A 269 53.48 22.42 14.91
CA GLU A 269 54.23 23.43 14.13
C GLU A 269 54.83 22.87 12.82
N THR A 270 55.17 21.58 12.77
CA THR A 270 55.70 20.91 11.57
C THR A 270 55.18 19.48 11.40
N VAL A 271 54.58 19.19 10.25
CA VAL A 271 54.25 17.82 9.80
C VAL A 271 55.17 17.44 8.61
N PRO A 272 55.78 16.25 8.58
CA PRO A 272 56.59 15.82 7.43
C PRO A 272 55.73 15.55 6.20
N ASN A 273 56.14 16.03 5.03
CA ASN A 273 55.51 15.69 3.75
C ASN A 273 55.51 14.16 3.56
N TYR A 274 54.35 13.61 3.20
CA TYR A 274 54.16 12.18 2.98
C TYR A 274 53.30 11.95 1.73
N ASN A 275 53.58 10.87 1.01
CA ASN A 275 52.85 10.42 -0.18
C ASN A 275 53.08 8.90 -0.31
N GLY A 276 52.08 8.08 0.01
CA GLY A 276 52.23 6.62 -0.01
C GLY A 276 51.11 5.87 0.69
N PRO A 277 51.16 4.51 0.72
CA PRO A 277 50.14 3.71 1.37
C PRO A 277 50.03 4.01 2.86
N CYS A 278 48.80 4.26 3.35
CA CYS A 278 48.56 4.68 4.73
C CYS A 278 49.17 3.70 5.74
N GLU A 279 49.06 2.39 5.53
CA GLU A 279 49.58 1.36 6.45
C GLU A 279 51.05 0.97 6.22
N SER A 280 51.80 1.84 5.54
CA SER A 280 53.25 1.74 5.48
C SER A 280 53.88 1.91 6.87
N LYS A 281 54.74 0.97 7.27
CA LYS A 281 55.60 1.09 8.47
C LYS A 281 56.60 2.26 8.41
N MET A 282 56.62 3.00 7.30
CA MET A 282 57.38 4.23 7.11
C MET A 282 56.53 5.51 7.25
N LYS A 283 55.22 5.41 7.53
CA LYS A 283 54.34 6.53 7.91
C LYS A 283 54.89 7.20 9.18
N PRO A 284 55.20 8.52 9.18
CA PRO A 284 55.68 9.20 10.38
C PRO A 284 54.58 9.24 11.45
N ARG A 285 54.90 8.87 12.70
CA ARG A 285 53.93 8.78 13.80
C ARG A 285 53.13 10.06 14.06
N ASN A 286 53.67 11.22 13.69
CA ASN A 286 52.99 12.51 13.85
C ASN A 286 51.71 12.62 13.01
N LEU A 287 51.57 11.86 11.91
CA LEU A 287 50.35 11.84 11.09
C LEU A 287 49.17 11.20 11.82
N ASN A 288 49.41 10.42 12.89
CA ASN A 288 48.35 9.81 13.70
C ASN A 288 47.54 10.85 14.52
N TYR A 289 47.99 12.11 14.55
CA TYR A 289 47.30 13.26 15.16
C TYR A 289 46.55 14.12 14.13
N CYS A 290 46.41 13.66 12.88
CA CYS A 290 45.54 14.27 11.89
C CYS A 290 44.25 13.44 11.82
N ARG A 291 43.19 13.96 12.44
CA ARG A 291 41.94 13.23 12.73
C ARG A 291 40.68 14.08 12.69
N HIS A 292 40.79 15.41 12.68
CA HIS A 292 39.61 16.27 12.57
C HIS A 292 39.15 16.24 11.11
N VAL A 293 37.96 15.71 10.84
CA VAL A 293 37.45 15.56 9.46
C VAL A 293 36.99 16.92 8.93
N LEU A 294 37.46 17.29 7.73
CA LEU A 294 36.98 18.46 7.00
C LEU A 294 35.96 18.12 5.91
N ALA A 295 36.15 16.98 5.25
CA ALA A 295 35.22 16.40 4.29
C ALA A 295 35.45 14.90 4.18
N ALA A 296 34.38 14.13 4.05
CA ALA A 296 34.41 12.71 3.73
C ALA A 296 33.47 12.47 2.54
N TRP A 297 33.98 11.83 1.50
CA TRP A 297 33.19 11.39 0.36
C TRP A 297 33.32 9.89 0.23
N ALA A 298 32.20 9.21 0.05
CA ALA A 298 32.14 7.83 -0.39
C ALA A 298 31.12 7.74 -1.53
N MET A 299 31.09 6.61 -2.23
CA MET A 299 29.99 6.34 -3.14
C MET A 299 28.68 6.35 -2.31
N GLY A 300 27.72 7.22 -2.62
CA GLY A 300 26.38 7.29 -1.98
C GLY A 300 26.28 7.89 -0.55
N ALA A 301 26.36 9.22 -0.36
CA ALA A 301 26.05 9.93 0.93
C ALA A 301 25.77 11.49 0.80
N GLU A 302 24.83 12.10 1.58
CA GLU A 302 24.31 13.53 1.47
C GLU A 302 23.66 14.18 2.78
N ASN A 303 23.63 15.56 3.00
CA ASN A 303 22.75 16.34 4.02
C ASN A 303 22.66 17.97 4.08
N SER A 304 22.32 18.67 5.24
CA SER A 304 21.72 20.08 5.38
C SER A 304 21.96 21.04 6.68
N THR A 305 21.01 21.93 7.14
CA THR A 305 20.60 22.63 8.48
C THR A 305 21.35 23.73 9.43
N HIS A 306 20.62 24.60 10.25
CA HIS A 306 20.91 25.91 11.13
C HIS A 306 21.09 26.13 12.90
N ASP A 307 21.10 27.61 12.78
CA ASP A 307 20.42 28.92 13.45
C ASP A 307 21.02 30.08 14.48
N THR A 308 20.30 30.74 15.49
CA THR A 308 20.41 32.22 16.03
C THR A 308 20.50 32.67 17.59
N PRO A 309 20.92 33.96 17.99
CA PRO A 309 20.78 34.68 19.34
C PRO A 309 20.52 36.29 19.44
N THR A 310 20.26 36.95 20.64
CA THR A 310 19.81 38.44 20.88
C THR A 310 20.22 39.25 22.23
N ALA A 311 19.70 40.50 22.58
CA ALA A 311 20.22 41.53 23.62
C ALA A 311 19.23 42.58 24.40
N GLN A 312 19.67 43.60 25.24
CA GLN A 312 18.86 44.40 26.30
C GLN A 312 19.28 45.86 26.90
N ASN A 313 18.34 46.69 27.53
CA ASN A 313 18.35 47.64 28.78
C ASN A 313 18.17 49.26 28.86
N SER A 314 17.21 49.92 29.66
CA SER A 314 17.19 51.35 30.33
C SER A 314 15.84 52.04 30.95
N THR A 315 15.82 53.04 31.90
CA THR A 315 14.75 53.35 33.00
C THR A 315 13.46 54.27 32.93
N HIS A 316 13.19 55.19 32.00
CA HIS A 316 11.79 55.70 31.77
C HIS A 316 11.68 56.21 30.34
N ASP A 317 11.50 55.23 29.46
CA ASP A 317 12.25 55.28 28.22
C ASP A 317 11.29 55.25 27.03
N THR A 318 11.22 56.41 26.37
CA THR A 318 10.69 56.57 25.02
C THR A 318 11.83 56.87 24.04
N PRO A 319 12.77 55.93 23.82
CA PRO A 319 13.70 56.05 22.71
C PRO A 319 12.90 56.04 21.42
N THR A 320 13.18 57.01 20.56
CA THR A 320 12.55 57.15 19.25
C THR A 320 13.63 57.03 18.19
N ALA A 321 13.47 56.05 17.30
CA ALA A 321 14.42 55.69 16.26
C ALA A 321 13.65 55.71 14.92
N GLN A 322 14.12 56.47 13.92
CA GLN A 322 13.35 56.72 12.69
C GLN A 322 14.25 57.05 11.50
N ASN A 323 13.88 56.56 10.31
CA ASN A 323 14.55 56.79 9.01
C ASN A 323 15.97 56.20 8.90
N SER A 324 16.27 55.13 9.64
CA SER A 324 17.50 54.33 9.50
C SER A 324 17.26 53.04 8.71
N THR A 325 18.30 52.26 8.43
CA THR A 325 18.15 50.87 7.95
C THR A 325 17.81 49.91 9.08
N TYR A 326 18.23 50.21 10.32
CA TYR A 326 17.89 49.48 11.53
C TYR A 326 17.64 50.50 12.65
N ASP A 327 16.45 50.48 13.25
CA ASP A 327 16.04 51.39 14.31
C ASP A 327 15.58 50.56 15.54
N THR A 328 16.56 50.30 16.42
CA THR A 328 16.38 49.50 17.64
C THR A 328 16.20 50.42 18.85
N ALA A 329 15.07 50.30 19.55
CA ALA A 329 14.64 51.24 20.59
C ALA A 329 14.37 50.49 21.90
N ILE A 330 15.38 50.34 22.77
CA ILE A 330 15.30 49.49 23.96
C ILE A 330 15.08 50.31 25.24
N ALA A 331 14.08 49.91 26.02
CA ALA A 331 13.62 50.46 27.29
C ALA A 331 13.40 49.31 28.29
N GLN A 332 13.99 49.35 29.48
CA GLN A 332 13.86 48.33 30.53
C GLN A 332 14.05 48.88 31.97
N ASN A 333 13.15 48.47 32.87
CA ASN A 333 13.07 48.84 34.30
C ASN A 333 12.50 50.25 34.55
N SER A 334 11.34 50.54 33.96
CA SER A 334 10.63 51.82 34.07
C SER A 334 9.28 51.71 34.81
N THR A 335 8.46 52.78 34.72
CA THR A 335 7.04 52.74 35.12
C THR A 335 6.07 52.58 33.95
N HIS A 336 6.35 53.23 32.81
CA HIS A 336 5.70 52.97 31.53
C HIS A 336 6.75 53.06 30.42
N ASP A 337 6.73 52.10 29.50
CA ASP A 337 7.62 52.07 28.35
C ASP A 337 6.83 52.05 27.04
N THR A 338 7.04 53.09 26.24
CA THR A 338 6.54 53.22 24.86
C THR A 338 7.71 53.57 23.94
N PRO A 339 8.71 52.68 23.79
CA PRO A 339 9.71 52.81 22.74
C PRO A 339 9.01 52.75 21.38
N THR A 340 9.47 53.58 20.43
CA THR A 340 8.82 53.75 19.14
C THR A 340 9.85 53.76 18.02
N ALA A 341 9.68 52.86 17.05
CA ALA A 341 10.52 52.76 15.86
C ALA A 341 9.62 52.79 14.61
N GLN A 342 9.95 53.62 13.60
CA GLN A 342 9.06 53.84 12.45
C GLN A 342 9.80 54.31 11.17
N ASN A 343 9.31 53.88 10.00
CA ASN A 343 9.73 54.30 8.64
C ASN A 343 11.15 53.84 8.24
N SER A 344 11.46 52.57 8.49
CA SER A 344 12.80 52.00 8.44
C SER A 344 12.78 50.55 7.91
N THR A 345 13.93 49.89 7.76
CA THR A 345 13.93 48.49 7.26
C THR A 345 13.73 47.47 8.38
N TYR A 346 14.21 47.73 9.60
CA TYR A 346 14.00 46.87 10.76
C TYR A 346 13.73 47.71 12.02
N ASP A 347 12.54 47.60 12.59
CA ASP A 347 12.07 48.33 13.76
C ASP A 347 11.91 47.40 14.96
N THR A 348 12.71 47.61 16.00
CA THR A 348 12.80 46.69 17.15
C THR A 348 12.65 47.43 18.49
N PRO A 349 11.43 47.93 18.81
CA PRO A 349 11.15 48.59 20.08
C PRO A 349 10.90 47.55 21.19
N THR A 350 11.70 47.58 22.25
CA THR A 350 11.66 46.58 23.35
C THR A 350 11.39 47.27 24.68
N ALA A 351 10.40 46.80 25.43
CA ALA A 351 9.97 47.24 26.74
C ALA A 351 10.01 46.06 27.75
N GLN A 352 10.64 46.22 28.92
CA GLN A 352 10.71 45.14 29.93
C GLN A 352 10.65 45.67 31.37
N ASN A 353 10.05 44.89 32.28
CA ASN A 353 10.00 45.16 33.73
C ASN A 353 9.34 46.52 34.06
N SER A 354 8.12 46.73 33.58
CA SER A 354 7.37 47.99 33.68
C SER A 354 5.93 47.76 34.18
N THR A 355 5.13 48.81 34.40
CA THR A 355 3.74 48.61 34.87
C THR A 355 2.77 48.31 33.72
N HIS A 356 2.92 49.05 32.62
CA HIS A 356 2.25 48.85 31.34
C HIS A 356 3.26 49.10 30.22
N ASN A 357 3.28 48.23 29.22
CA ASN A 357 4.10 48.40 28.02
C ASN A 357 3.23 48.56 26.77
N THR A 358 3.61 49.48 25.89
CA THR A 358 3.03 49.60 24.55
C THR A 358 4.13 49.93 23.53
N PRO A 359 5.14 49.06 23.37
CA PRO A 359 6.14 49.20 22.31
C PRO A 359 5.42 49.18 20.96
N THR A 360 5.76 50.11 20.08
CA THR A 360 5.04 50.32 18.82
C THR A 360 6.02 50.43 17.65
N ALA A 361 5.84 49.58 16.65
CA ALA A 361 6.59 49.56 15.39
C ALA A 361 5.60 49.69 14.22
N GLN A 362 5.87 50.57 13.25
CA GLN A 362 4.95 50.79 12.12
C GLN A 362 5.61 51.34 10.85
N ASN A 363 5.08 50.95 9.68
CA ASN A 363 5.39 51.45 8.32
C ASN A 363 6.81 51.11 7.83
N SER A 364 7.22 49.86 8.03
CA SER A 364 8.60 49.40 7.93
C SER A 364 8.69 48.03 7.26
N THR A 365 9.87 47.41 7.15
CA THR A 365 9.99 46.07 6.52
C THR A 365 9.85 44.92 7.54
N HIS A 366 10.45 45.04 8.73
CA HIS A 366 10.34 44.05 9.80
C HIS A 366 10.18 44.72 11.16
N ASP A 367 9.10 44.41 11.86
CA ASP A 367 8.65 45.11 13.06
C ASP A 367 8.48 44.11 14.20
N THR A 368 9.24 44.26 15.29
CA THR A 368 9.20 43.30 16.42
C THR A 368 9.04 44.03 17.77
N PRO A 369 7.86 44.62 18.05
CA PRO A 369 7.57 45.25 19.32
C PRO A 369 7.46 44.19 20.42
N THR A 370 8.33 44.27 21.43
CA THR A 370 8.46 43.26 22.50
C THR A 370 8.19 43.86 23.87
N ALA A 371 7.29 43.26 24.64
CA ALA A 371 6.84 43.68 25.97
C ALA A 371 6.90 42.48 26.94
N GLN A 372 7.52 42.63 28.11
CA GLN A 372 7.67 41.51 29.07
C GLN A 372 7.67 41.94 30.54
N ASN A 373 7.19 41.04 31.41
CA ASN A 373 7.25 41.12 32.88
C ASN A 373 6.50 42.34 33.47
N SER A 374 5.20 42.46 33.21
CA SER A 374 4.39 43.64 33.56
C SER A 374 3.02 43.27 34.17
N THR A 375 2.09 44.24 34.21
CA THR A 375 0.67 43.98 34.55
C THR A 375 -0.17 43.79 33.28
N HIS A 376 0.01 44.67 32.30
CA HIS A 376 -0.68 44.64 31.01
C HIS A 376 0.33 44.96 29.90
N ASP A 377 0.50 44.03 28.96
CA ASP A 377 1.34 44.20 27.78
C ASP A 377 0.48 44.25 26.51
N THR A 378 0.64 45.32 25.73
CA THR A 378 -0.08 45.53 24.46
C THR A 378 0.92 45.98 23.37
N PRO A 379 1.91 45.14 23.03
CA PRO A 379 2.81 45.41 21.91
C PRO A 379 2.02 45.48 20.60
N THR A 380 2.37 46.44 19.75
CA THR A 380 1.59 46.75 18.54
C THR A 380 2.50 46.94 17.32
N ALA A 381 2.36 46.05 16.33
CA ALA A 381 3.06 46.08 15.04
C ALA A 381 2.03 46.32 13.92
N GLN A 382 2.26 47.24 12.97
CA GLN A 382 1.26 47.54 11.92
C GLN A 382 1.83 48.13 10.61
N ASN A 383 1.27 47.71 9.48
CA ASN A 383 1.50 48.25 8.12
C ASN A 383 2.92 48.02 7.57
N SER A 384 3.47 46.83 7.79
CA SER A 384 4.85 46.48 7.48
C SER A 384 4.94 45.18 6.66
N THR A 385 6.14 44.69 6.32
CA THR A 385 6.23 43.39 5.59
C THR A 385 6.14 42.22 6.57
N TYR A 386 6.77 42.30 7.75
CA TYR A 386 6.66 41.29 8.81
C TYR A 386 6.43 42.00 10.15
N ASP A 387 5.40 41.60 10.89
CA ASP A 387 4.96 42.12 12.18
C ASP A 387 5.00 40.99 13.24
N THR A 388 5.71 41.20 14.35
CA THR A 388 5.89 40.20 15.42
C THR A 388 5.74 40.85 16.79
N ALA A 389 4.51 40.99 17.27
CA ALA A 389 4.20 41.61 18.56
C ALA A 389 4.30 40.59 19.71
N ILE A 390 5.20 40.76 20.67
CA ILE A 390 5.49 39.74 21.71
C ILE A 390 5.15 40.27 23.11
N ALA A 391 4.25 39.60 23.83
CA ALA A 391 3.85 39.86 25.22
C ALA A 391 4.09 38.62 26.09
N GLN A 392 4.75 38.74 27.25
CA GLN A 392 5.05 37.57 28.10
C GLN A 392 5.15 37.88 29.61
N ASN A 393 4.75 36.91 30.44
CA ASN A 393 4.88 36.89 31.90
C ASN A 393 4.14 38.05 32.61
N SER A 394 2.88 38.26 32.24
CA SER A 394 2.06 39.41 32.62
C SER A 394 0.69 38.95 33.15
N THR A 395 -0.28 39.86 33.36
CA THR A 395 -1.61 39.46 33.89
C THR A 395 -2.64 39.27 32.77
N HIS A 396 -2.71 40.20 31.84
CA HIS A 396 -3.49 40.11 30.60
C HIS A 396 -2.63 40.58 29.42
N ASP A 397 -2.49 39.73 28.42
CA ASP A 397 -1.65 39.98 27.25
C ASP A 397 -2.51 40.08 25.99
N THR A 398 -2.35 41.18 25.25
CA THR A 398 -3.06 41.43 24.00
C THR A 398 -2.09 41.94 22.93
N PRO A 399 -1.12 41.11 22.50
CA PRO A 399 -0.24 41.45 21.39
C PRO A 399 -1.05 41.55 20.09
N THR A 400 -0.84 42.62 19.34
CA THR A 400 -1.60 42.91 18.12
C THR A 400 -0.65 43.15 16.95
N ALA A 401 -0.89 42.45 15.84
CA ALA A 401 -0.29 42.64 14.52
C ALA A 401 -1.41 42.86 13.50
N GLN A 402 -1.22 43.72 12.48
CA GLN A 402 -2.25 43.94 11.44
C GLN A 402 -1.80 44.74 10.20
N ASN A 403 -2.40 44.41 9.05
CA ASN A 403 -2.26 45.05 7.74
C ASN A 403 -0.87 44.89 7.07
N SER A 404 -0.29 43.70 7.18
CA SER A 404 1.10 43.39 6.86
C SER A 404 1.23 42.11 6.01
N THR A 405 2.44 41.69 5.62
CA THR A 405 2.59 40.42 4.85
C THR A 405 2.65 39.20 5.78
N TYR A 406 3.22 39.33 6.99
CA TYR A 406 3.25 38.25 7.99
C TYR A 406 2.99 38.82 9.39
N ASP A 407 1.90 38.44 10.04
CA ASP A 407 1.52 38.83 11.41
C ASP A 407 1.76 37.65 12.37
N THR A 408 2.60 37.85 13.40
CA THR A 408 3.02 36.79 14.34
C THR A 408 2.93 37.23 15.82
N PRO A 409 1.75 37.66 16.30
CA PRO A 409 1.58 38.13 17.67
C PRO A 409 1.62 36.95 18.66
N THR A 410 2.39 37.07 19.73
CA THR A 410 2.68 35.97 20.67
C THR A 410 2.44 36.42 22.12
N ALA A 411 1.56 35.72 22.83
CA ALA A 411 1.23 35.91 24.25
C ALA A 411 1.59 34.63 25.04
N GLN A 412 2.31 34.73 26.16
CA GLN A 412 2.72 33.53 26.94
C GLN A 412 2.85 33.76 28.44
N ASN A 413 2.51 32.73 29.23
CA ASN A 413 2.71 32.65 30.69
C ASN A 413 1.92 33.70 31.50
N SER A 414 0.69 33.98 31.10
CA SER A 414 -0.18 35.01 31.71
C SER A 414 -1.53 34.41 32.14
N THR A 415 -2.42 35.18 32.76
CA THR A 415 -3.70 34.59 33.23
C THR A 415 -4.71 34.43 32.09
N HIS A 416 -4.76 35.42 31.20
CA HIS A 416 -5.58 35.42 29.98
C HIS A 416 -4.71 35.94 28.83
N ASN A 417 -4.66 35.20 27.72
CA ASN A 417 -3.99 35.61 26.49
C ASN A 417 -5.00 35.81 25.37
N THR A 418 -4.83 36.89 24.61
CA THR A 418 -5.60 37.14 23.39
C THR A 418 -4.68 37.75 22.34
N ALA A 419 -3.94 36.89 21.63
CA ALA A 419 -3.10 37.30 20.51
C ALA A 419 -3.97 37.53 19.26
N ILE A 420 -3.83 38.68 18.60
CA ILE A 420 -4.70 39.11 17.50
C ILE A 420 -3.88 39.49 16.27
N ALA A 421 -4.08 38.76 15.18
CA ALA A 421 -3.51 38.99 13.84
C ALA A 421 -4.66 39.22 12.84
N GLN A 422 -4.60 40.25 11.99
CA GLN A 422 -5.71 40.56 11.06
C GLN A 422 -5.32 41.37 9.81
N ASN A 423 -5.98 41.05 8.68
CA ASN A 423 -5.97 41.78 7.40
C ASN A 423 -4.61 41.73 6.65
N SER A 424 -3.98 40.56 6.64
CA SER A 424 -2.58 40.34 6.31
C SER A 424 -2.40 39.12 5.37
N THR A 425 -1.17 38.75 5.00
CA THR A 425 -0.97 37.56 4.11
C THR A 425 -0.76 36.26 4.90
N HIS A 426 -0.07 36.28 6.04
CA HIS A 426 0.12 35.11 6.89
C HIS A 426 0.00 35.48 8.37
N ASP A 427 -0.97 34.92 9.08
CA ASP A 427 -1.34 35.25 10.44
C ASP A 427 -1.09 34.05 11.35
N THR A 428 -0.21 34.18 12.35
CA THR A 428 0.08 33.11 13.31
C THR A 428 0.01 33.63 14.76
N PRO A 429 -1.19 33.99 15.25
CA PRO A 429 -1.39 34.41 16.62
C PRO A 429 -1.20 33.23 17.56
N THR A 430 -0.30 33.37 18.53
CA THR A 430 0.08 32.30 19.47
C THR A 430 -0.23 32.72 20.90
N ALA A 431 -0.87 31.85 21.68
CA ALA A 431 -1.27 32.07 23.07
C ALA A 431 -1.00 30.79 23.88
N GLN A 432 -0.15 30.83 24.92
CA GLN A 432 0.25 29.60 25.61
C GLN A 432 0.47 29.75 27.12
N ASN A 433 0.33 28.61 27.83
CA ASN A 433 0.65 28.42 29.25
C ASN A 433 -0.21 29.30 30.19
N SER A 434 -1.52 29.35 29.97
CA SER A 434 -2.45 30.24 30.69
C SER A 434 -3.52 29.49 31.50
N THR A 435 -4.57 30.22 31.92
CA THR A 435 -5.87 29.60 32.27
C THR A 435 -6.81 29.58 31.06
N HIS A 436 -6.78 30.64 30.25
CA HIS A 436 -7.54 30.79 29.02
C HIS A 436 -6.63 31.35 27.92
N ASP A 437 -6.45 30.59 26.85
CA ASP A 437 -5.78 31.04 25.62
C ASP A 437 -6.80 31.17 24.48
N THR A 438 -6.95 32.38 23.94
CA THR A 438 -7.87 32.68 22.83
C THR A 438 -7.14 33.47 21.74
N PRO A 439 -6.25 32.84 20.97
CA PRO A 439 -5.62 33.45 19.81
C PRO A 439 -6.62 33.58 18.66
N THR A 440 -6.53 34.65 17.88
CA THR A 440 -7.50 34.97 16.82
C THR A 440 -6.81 35.53 15.58
N ALA A 441 -6.93 34.82 14.46
CA ALA A 441 -6.50 35.22 13.11
C ALA A 441 -7.74 35.48 12.24
N GLN A 442 -7.81 36.60 11.49
CA GLN A 442 -8.96 36.88 10.63
C GLN A 442 -8.68 37.78 9.41
N ASN A 443 -9.35 37.46 8.29
CA ASN A 443 -9.42 38.24 7.04
C ASN A 443 -8.09 38.30 6.25
N SER A 444 -7.36 37.18 6.24
CA SER A 444 -5.98 37.09 5.79
C SER A 444 -5.82 35.97 4.73
N THR A 445 -4.59 35.59 4.32
CA THR A 445 -4.42 34.50 3.32
C THR A 445 -4.13 33.14 3.98
N TYR A 446 -3.29 33.08 5.02
CA TYR A 446 -3.00 31.86 5.76
C TYR A 446 -3.03 32.13 7.26
N ASP A 447 -3.93 31.50 8.00
CA ASP A 447 -4.29 31.84 9.37
C ASP A 447 -4.05 30.62 10.25
N THR A 448 -3.30 30.76 11.33
CA THR A 448 -2.84 29.64 12.16
C THR A 448 -2.82 30.07 13.62
N ALA A 449 -4.00 30.06 14.25
CA ALA A 449 -4.15 30.43 15.65
C ALA A 449 -3.71 29.27 16.57
N ILE A 450 -2.71 29.45 17.43
CA ILE A 450 -2.11 28.37 18.22
C ILE A 450 -2.34 28.60 19.72
N ALA A 451 -3.12 27.72 20.35
CA ALA A 451 -3.39 27.66 21.78
C ALA A 451 -2.77 26.38 22.39
N GLN A 452 -2.01 26.47 23.49
CA GLN A 452 -1.37 25.29 24.09
C GLN A 452 -1.14 25.37 25.61
N ASN A 453 -1.27 24.21 26.28
CA ASN A 453 -0.90 23.94 27.67
C ASN A 453 -1.68 24.79 28.70
N SER A 454 -3.00 24.84 28.54
CA SER A 454 -3.90 25.73 29.28
C SER A 454 -5.03 24.95 29.99
N THR A 455 -6.06 25.64 30.48
CA THR A 455 -7.27 24.97 31.02
C THR A 455 -8.39 24.89 29.98
N HIS A 456 -8.56 25.95 29.17
CA HIS A 456 -9.49 25.99 28.05
C HIS A 456 -8.82 26.71 26.88
N ASP A 457 -8.72 26.01 25.75
CA ASP A 457 -8.13 26.53 24.52
C ASP A 457 -9.23 26.74 23.47
N THR A 458 -9.29 27.96 22.92
CA THR A 458 -10.25 28.30 21.85
C THR A 458 -9.56 29.10 20.74
N PRO A 459 -8.61 28.48 20.02
CA PRO A 459 -7.97 29.09 18.87
C PRO A 459 -8.99 29.27 17.74
N THR A 460 -9.03 30.48 17.18
CA THR A 460 -10.01 30.85 16.15
C THR A 460 -9.31 31.42 14.91
N ALA A 461 -9.62 30.89 13.74
CA ALA A 461 -9.17 31.39 12.44
C ALA A 461 -10.40 31.51 11.52
N GLN A 462 -10.60 32.66 10.84
CA GLN A 462 -11.84 32.90 10.06
C GLN A 462 -11.71 33.92 8.92
N ASN A 463 -12.43 33.65 7.82
CA ASN A 463 -12.63 34.53 6.64
C ASN A 463 -11.38 34.72 5.76
N SER A 464 -10.57 33.68 5.61
CA SER A 464 -9.23 33.72 5.03
C SER A 464 -9.10 32.70 3.87
N THR A 465 -7.89 32.45 3.33
CA THR A 465 -7.74 31.41 2.28
C THR A 465 -7.49 30.03 2.90
N HIS A 466 -6.60 29.93 3.90
CA HIS A 466 -6.38 28.72 4.70
C HIS A 466 -6.47 29.05 6.19
N ASP A 467 -7.34 28.36 6.94
CA ASP A 467 -7.45 28.44 8.41
C ASP A 467 -6.91 27.14 9.03
N THR A 468 -6.03 27.23 10.02
CA THR A 468 -5.45 26.06 10.73
C THR A 468 -5.30 26.35 12.24
N PRO A 469 -6.42 26.55 12.98
CA PRO A 469 -6.37 26.77 14.42
C PRO A 469 -6.04 25.47 15.14
N THR A 470 -5.13 25.54 16.11
CA THR A 470 -4.54 24.37 16.79
C THR A 470 -4.61 24.53 18.31
N ALA A 471 -5.30 23.62 19.00
CA ALA A 471 -5.38 23.51 20.47
C ALA A 471 -4.67 22.23 20.92
N GLN A 472 -3.84 22.27 21.97
CA GLN A 472 -3.13 21.07 22.44
C GLN A 472 -2.79 21.07 23.94
N ASN A 473 -2.81 19.87 24.54
CA ASN A 473 -2.33 19.56 25.90
C ASN A 473 -3.10 20.28 27.03
N SER A 474 -4.42 20.33 26.90
CA SER A 474 -5.32 21.16 27.71
C SER A 474 -6.46 20.31 28.30
N THR A 475 -7.47 20.93 28.95
CA THR A 475 -8.61 20.16 29.53
C THR A 475 -9.83 20.15 28.60
N TYR A 476 -10.00 21.19 27.79
CA TYR A 476 -11.12 21.39 26.88
C TYR A 476 -10.63 22.16 25.65
N ASP A 477 -10.64 21.50 24.50
CA ASP A 477 -10.04 22.03 23.27
C ASP A 477 -11.12 22.20 22.20
N THR A 478 -11.35 23.45 21.80
CA THR A 478 -12.35 23.82 20.79
C THR A 478 -11.68 24.70 19.74
N ALA A 479 -10.98 24.08 18.79
CA ALA A 479 -10.40 24.77 17.64
C ALA A 479 -11.47 25.09 16.60
N ILE A 480 -11.59 26.35 16.18
CA ILE A 480 -12.68 26.83 15.31
C ILE A 480 -12.12 27.51 14.05
N ALA A 481 -12.35 26.88 12.90
CA ALA A 481 -12.03 27.39 11.56
C ALA A 481 -13.33 27.62 10.79
N GLN A 482 -13.55 28.80 10.19
CA GLN A 482 -14.82 29.08 9.48
C GLN A 482 -14.75 30.14 8.37
N ASN A 483 -15.49 29.87 7.29
CA ASN A 483 -15.80 30.76 6.16
C ASN A 483 -14.62 31.10 5.23
N SER A 484 -13.74 30.12 5.01
CA SER A 484 -12.47 30.26 4.27
C SER A 484 -12.41 29.29 3.08
N THR A 485 -11.25 29.05 2.44
CA THR A 485 -11.17 28.04 1.36
C THR A 485 -10.60 26.68 1.79
N HIS A 486 -9.89 26.62 2.91
CA HIS A 486 -9.37 25.40 3.51
C HIS A 486 -9.31 25.56 5.03
N ASP A 487 -10.20 24.90 5.76
CA ASP A 487 -10.25 24.87 7.21
C ASP A 487 -9.61 23.57 7.72
N THR A 488 -8.69 23.66 8.68
CA THR A 488 -8.08 22.47 9.33
C THR A 488 -7.91 22.70 10.84
N PRO A 489 -9.01 22.77 11.61
CA PRO A 489 -8.98 22.89 13.06
C PRO A 489 -8.49 21.57 13.69
N THR A 490 -7.54 21.68 14.60
CA THR A 490 -6.87 20.54 15.25
C THR A 490 -6.94 20.67 16.76
N ALA A 491 -7.34 19.59 17.46
CA ALA A 491 -7.35 19.47 18.92
C ALA A 491 -6.60 18.19 19.33
N GLN A 492 -5.70 18.20 20.33
CA GLN A 492 -4.89 17.01 20.65
C GLN A 492 -4.45 16.89 22.12
N ASN A 493 -4.36 15.65 22.60
CA ASN A 493 -3.83 15.24 23.92
C ASN A 493 -4.62 15.84 25.09
N SER A 494 -5.94 15.89 24.96
CA SER A 494 -6.85 16.64 25.82
C SER A 494 -8.00 15.74 26.33
N THR A 495 -8.88 16.26 27.19
CA THR A 495 -9.94 15.43 27.81
C THR A 495 -11.25 15.43 27.02
N TYR A 496 -11.50 16.48 26.24
CA TYR A 496 -12.69 16.73 25.46
C TYR A 496 -12.34 17.60 24.26
N ASP A 497 -12.41 17.03 23.07
CA ASP A 497 -11.91 17.65 21.85
C ASP A 497 -13.07 17.91 20.89
N THR A 498 -13.14 19.16 20.39
CA THR A 498 -14.22 19.66 19.54
C THR A 498 -13.68 20.53 18.39
N PRO A 499 -12.79 19.98 17.53
CA PRO A 499 -12.35 20.67 16.33
C PRO A 499 -13.54 20.89 15.37
N THR A 500 -13.73 22.14 14.93
CA THR A 500 -14.96 22.58 14.26
C THR A 500 -14.62 23.40 13.01
N ALA A 501 -14.83 22.81 11.82
CA ALA A 501 -14.55 23.39 10.50
C ALA A 501 -15.87 23.67 9.76
N GLN A 502 -16.17 24.90 9.34
CA GLN A 502 -17.52 25.21 8.80
C GLN A 502 -17.60 26.29 7.69
N ASN A 503 -18.43 25.99 6.68
CA ASN A 503 -18.85 26.91 5.60
C ASN A 503 -17.75 27.34 4.62
N SER A 504 -16.86 26.42 4.25
CA SER A 504 -15.62 26.70 3.51
C SER A 504 -15.56 25.93 2.18
N THR A 505 -14.44 25.92 1.44
CA THR A 505 -14.32 25.02 0.27
C THR A 505 -13.90 23.60 0.68
N HIS A 506 -12.97 23.51 1.63
CA HIS A 506 -12.54 22.25 2.24
C HIS A 506 -12.51 22.43 3.76
N ASN A 507 -12.95 21.42 4.50
CA ASN A 507 -12.95 21.35 5.95
C ASN A 507 -12.26 20.05 6.38
N THR A 508 -11.43 20.10 7.41
CA THR A 508 -10.76 18.92 7.99
C THR A 508 -10.61 19.09 9.49
N ALA A 509 -11.63 18.67 10.25
CA ALA A 509 -11.56 18.57 11.70
C ALA A 509 -10.70 17.35 12.11
N ILE A 510 -9.84 17.52 13.12
CA ILE A 510 -8.92 16.47 13.59
C ILE A 510 -8.78 16.50 15.12
N ALA A 511 -9.16 15.42 15.79
CA ALA A 511 -8.85 15.13 17.20
C ALA A 511 -7.85 13.96 17.33
N GLN A 512 -6.92 14.02 18.31
CA GLN A 512 -5.98 12.91 18.55
C GLN A 512 -5.62 12.70 20.02
N ASN A 513 -5.61 11.43 20.43
CA ASN A 513 -5.15 10.94 21.74
C ASN A 513 -5.97 11.49 22.93
N SER A 514 -7.29 11.58 22.76
CA SER A 514 -8.21 12.26 23.66
C SER A 514 -9.29 11.30 24.19
N THR A 515 -10.14 11.75 25.12
CA THR A 515 -11.03 10.82 25.88
C THR A 515 -12.46 10.75 25.33
N HIS A 516 -12.93 11.84 24.69
CA HIS A 516 -14.24 11.93 24.05
C HIS A 516 -14.11 12.97 22.94
N ASP A 517 -14.27 12.54 21.71
CA ASP A 517 -13.89 13.32 20.53
C ASP A 517 -15.13 13.55 19.68
N MET A 518 -15.36 14.80 19.28
CA MET A 518 -16.53 15.23 18.52
C MET A 518 -16.09 16.18 17.41
N ASP A 519 -15.58 15.58 16.35
CA ASP A 519 -15.04 16.27 15.19
C ASP A 519 -16.17 16.68 14.25
N ILE A 520 -16.26 17.99 13.94
CA ILE A 520 -17.36 18.52 13.13
C ILE A 520 -16.82 19.28 11.93
N ALA A 521 -16.94 18.67 10.75
CA ALA A 521 -16.78 19.32 9.46
C ALA A 521 -18.16 19.46 8.80
N GLN A 522 -18.58 20.69 8.47
CA GLN A 522 -19.85 20.86 7.74
C GLN A 522 -19.94 22.04 6.75
N ASN A 523 -20.83 21.85 5.78
CA ASN A 523 -21.30 22.86 4.80
C ASN A 523 -20.22 23.31 3.78
N SER A 524 -19.36 22.41 3.31
CA SER A 524 -18.27 22.74 2.37
C SER A 524 -18.43 22.15 0.96
N THR A 525 -17.34 22.08 0.17
CA THR A 525 -17.25 21.17 -0.99
C THR A 525 -16.67 19.82 -0.58
N HIS A 526 -15.69 19.82 0.32
CA HIS A 526 -15.21 18.62 1.00
C HIS A 526 -15.25 18.85 2.50
N ASP A 527 -15.85 17.93 3.24
CA ASP A 527 -15.90 17.89 4.71
C ASP A 527 -15.19 16.62 5.18
N THR A 528 -14.34 16.73 6.20
CA THR A 528 -13.59 15.60 6.74
C THR A 528 -13.43 15.72 8.25
N ALA A 529 -13.66 14.64 9.00
CA ALA A 529 -13.59 14.56 10.46
C ALA A 529 -12.75 13.33 10.84
N ILE A 530 -11.77 13.47 11.76
CA ILE A 530 -10.73 12.45 11.99
C ILE A 530 -10.31 12.37 13.47
N ALA A 531 -10.98 11.53 14.26
CA ALA A 531 -10.52 11.08 15.57
C ALA A 531 -9.50 9.91 15.48
N GLN A 532 -8.47 9.93 16.32
CA GLN A 532 -7.48 8.84 16.40
C GLN A 532 -6.97 8.57 17.82
N ASN A 533 -6.90 7.28 18.18
CA ASN A 533 -6.40 6.75 19.46
C ASN A 533 -7.21 7.23 20.68
N SER A 534 -8.52 7.31 20.53
CA SER A 534 -9.45 7.89 21.51
C SER A 534 -10.42 6.84 22.07
N THR A 535 -11.33 7.23 22.99
CA THR A 535 -12.14 6.24 23.75
C THR A 535 -13.61 6.17 23.31
N HIS A 536 -14.15 7.26 22.76
CA HIS A 536 -15.53 7.36 22.28
C HIS A 536 -15.57 8.44 21.20
N ASP A 537 -15.75 8.01 19.96
CA ASP A 537 -15.37 8.82 18.81
C ASP A 537 -16.63 9.07 17.94
N MET A 538 -16.97 10.35 17.78
CA MET A 538 -18.18 10.80 17.08
C MET A 538 -17.81 11.83 16.01
N ASP A 539 -17.15 11.34 14.96
CA ASP A 539 -16.79 12.11 13.77
C ASP A 539 -18.03 12.42 12.93
N ILE A 540 -18.23 13.69 12.58
CA ILE A 540 -19.37 14.14 11.78
C ILE A 540 -18.86 15.00 10.62
N ALA A 541 -18.89 14.42 9.42
CA ALA A 541 -18.80 15.16 8.16
C ALA A 541 -20.22 15.30 7.57
N GLN A 542 -20.69 16.51 7.26
CA GLN A 542 -22.07 16.68 6.75
C GLN A 542 -22.35 17.91 5.86
N ASN A 543 -23.24 17.71 4.88
CA ASN A 543 -23.82 18.72 3.98
C ASN A 543 -22.82 19.35 2.97
N SER A 544 -21.96 18.52 2.40
CA SER A 544 -20.88 18.86 1.48
C SER A 544 -21.13 18.39 0.03
N THR A 545 -20.08 18.37 -0.80
CA THR A 545 -20.06 17.49 -1.99
C THR A 545 -19.42 16.13 -1.66
N TYR A 546 -18.39 16.12 -0.82
CA TYR A 546 -17.71 14.92 -0.32
C TYR A 546 -17.62 14.98 1.22
N ASP A 547 -18.28 14.08 1.94
CA ASP A 547 -18.12 13.87 3.38
C ASP A 547 -17.16 12.70 3.64
N THR A 548 -16.26 12.83 4.62
CA THR A 548 -15.38 11.74 5.06
C THR A 548 -15.16 11.74 6.57
N ALA A 549 -15.76 10.79 7.28
CA ALA A 549 -15.59 10.61 8.73
C ALA A 549 -14.68 9.41 9.01
N ILE A 550 -13.70 9.54 9.91
CA ILE A 550 -12.66 8.52 10.16
C ILE A 550 -12.37 8.39 11.66
N ALA A 551 -12.68 7.25 12.25
CA ALA A 551 -12.23 6.83 13.58
C ALA A 551 -11.16 5.72 13.47
N GLN A 552 -10.09 5.77 14.27
CA GLN A 552 -9.04 4.74 14.24
C GLN A 552 -8.40 4.45 15.60
N ASN A 553 -8.20 3.15 15.88
CA ASN A 553 -7.56 2.60 17.08
C ASN A 553 -8.30 2.95 18.38
N SER A 554 -9.63 2.94 18.34
CA SER A 554 -10.51 3.46 19.39
C SER A 554 -11.42 2.36 19.96
N THR A 555 -12.29 2.68 20.93
CA THR A 555 -13.08 1.66 21.67
C THR A 555 -14.55 1.57 21.24
N TYR A 556 -15.13 2.68 20.78
CA TYR A 556 -16.52 2.80 20.38
C TYR A 556 -16.63 3.87 19.29
N ASP A 557 -16.82 3.42 18.06
CA ASP A 557 -16.53 4.23 16.88
C ASP A 557 -17.84 4.50 16.13
N THR A 558 -18.24 5.77 16.07
CA THR A 558 -19.48 6.23 15.41
C THR A 558 -19.25 7.23 14.26
N PRO A 559 -18.23 7.04 13.39
CA PRO A 559 -17.95 8.00 12.32
C PRO A 559 -19.14 8.07 11.36
N THR A 560 -19.61 9.29 11.11
CA THR A 560 -20.85 9.59 10.40
C THR A 560 -20.60 10.58 9.27
N ALA A 561 -20.84 10.15 8.04
CA ALA A 561 -20.91 11.00 6.85
C ALA A 561 -22.38 11.15 6.43
N GLN A 562 -22.87 12.37 6.09
CA GLN A 562 -24.29 12.54 5.74
C GLN A 562 -24.68 13.78 4.93
N ASN A 563 -25.58 13.54 3.97
CA ASN A 563 -26.29 14.53 3.15
C ASN A 563 -25.44 15.23 2.06
N SER A 564 -24.53 14.50 1.42
CA SER A 564 -23.61 15.01 0.38
C SER A 564 -23.78 14.31 -0.97
N THR A 565 -22.80 14.45 -1.88
CA THR A 565 -22.75 13.65 -3.11
C THR A 565 -22.02 12.33 -2.86
N TYR A 566 -20.92 12.35 -2.10
CA TYR A 566 -20.17 11.15 -1.72
C TYR A 566 -19.93 11.15 -0.21
N ASP A 567 -20.34 10.09 0.47
CA ASP A 567 -20.20 9.90 1.91
C ASP A 567 -19.28 8.71 2.16
N THR A 568 -18.23 8.90 2.96
CA THR A 568 -17.32 7.82 3.36
C THR A 568 -17.15 7.85 4.88
N ALA A 569 -17.50 6.75 5.56
CA ALA A 569 -17.31 6.63 7.01
C ALA A 569 -16.40 5.44 7.31
N ILE A 570 -15.29 5.62 8.03
CA ILE A 570 -14.27 4.59 8.21
C ILE A 570 -14.02 4.38 9.70
N ALA A 571 -14.15 3.14 10.18
CA ALA A 571 -13.68 2.69 11.49
C ALA A 571 -12.61 1.60 11.30
N GLN A 572 -11.50 1.64 12.05
CA GLN A 572 -10.42 0.64 11.89
C GLN A 572 -9.67 0.34 13.18
N ASN A 573 -9.37 -0.95 13.39
CA ASN A 573 -8.61 -1.49 14.53
C ASN A 573 -9.27 -1.23 15.90
N SER A 574 -10.60 -1.28 15.95
CA SER A 574 -11.43 -0.83 17.07
C SER A 574 -12.26 -1.99 17.66
N THR A 575 -13.03 -1.73 18.72
CA THR A 575 -13.75 -2.81 19.44
C THR A 575 -15.22 -2.96 19.04
N TYR A 576 -15.88 -1.86 18.68
CA TYR A 576 -17.30 -1.80 18.35
C TYR A 576 -17.51 -0.69 17.32
N ASP A 577 -17.74 -1.10 16.08
CA ASP A 577 -17.58 -0.21 14.93
C ASP A 577 -18.93 -0.02 14.26
N THR A 578 -19.39 1.23 14.21
CA THR A 578 -20.68 1.62 13.62
C THR A 578 -20.56 2.76 12.57
N PRO A 579 -19.64 2.64 11.59
CA PRO A 579 -19.48 3.64 10.53
C PRO A 579 -20.77 3.77 9.71
N THR A 580 -21.27 4.99 9.59
CA THR A 580 -22.57 5.31 9.00
C THR A 580 -22.42 6.35 7.88
N ALA A 581 -23.02 6.07 6.72
CA ALA A 581 -23.11 6.98 5.57
C ALA A 581 -24.56 7.10 5.10
N GLN A 582 -25.11 8.30 4.89
CA GLN A 582 -26.55 8.44 4.63
C GLN A 582 -27.05 9.71 3.89
N ASN A 583 -28.12 9.51 3.11
CA ASN A 583 -28.93 10.55 2.44
C ASN A 583 -28.25 11.25 1.25
N SER A 584 -27.48 10.51 0.45
CA SER A 584 -26.44 11.07 -0.44
C SER A 584 -26.50 10.48 -1.86
N THR A 585 -25.51 10.74 -2.72
CA THR A 585 -25.49 10.11 -4.08
C THR A 585 -24.74 8.77 -4.05
N TYR A 586 -23.65 8.69 -3.29
CA TYR A 586 -22.84 7.50 -3.06
C TYR A 586 -22.49 7.38 -1.56
N ASN A 587 -22.81 6.27 -0.90
CA ASN A 587 -22.38 5.95 0.46
C ASN A 587 -21.35 4.81 0.42
N THR A 588 -20.17 5.00 1.01
CA THR A 588 -19.11 3.99 1.11
C THR A 588 -18.57 3.85 2.55
N PRO A 589 -19.39 3.40 3.52
CA PRO A 589 -18.93 3.17 4.89
C PRO A 589 -18.13 1.85 5.00
N ILE A 590 -17.11 1.81 5.87
CA ILE A 590 -16.10 0.75 5.96
C ILE A 590 -15.74 0.49 7.43
N ALA A 591 -15.75 -0.77 7.88
CA ALA A 591 -15.09 -1.22 9.10
C ALA A 591 -14.03 -2.30 8.79
N GLN A 592 -12.88 -2.29 9.47
CA GLN A 592 -11.83 -3.31 9.27
C GLN A 592 -10.99 -3.61 10.52
N ASN A 593 -10.64 -4.89 10.69
CA ASN A 593 -9.75 -5.43 11.72
C ASN A 593 -10.28 -5.25 13.16
N SER A 594 -11.59 -5.30 13.33
CA SER A 594 -12.30 -4.96 14.57
C SER A 594 -13.03 -6.18 15.17
N THR A 595 -13.78 -6.02 16.27
CA THR A 595 -14.39 -7.18 16.96
C THR A 595 -15.87 -7.40 16.57
N TYR A 596 -16.62 -6.33 16.35
CA TYR A 596 -18.05 -6.34 16.06
C TYR A 596 -18.40 -5.13 15.19
N ASP A 597 -18.74 -5.41 13.92
CA ASP A 597 -18.75 -4.39 12.88
C ASP A 597 -20.15 -4.30 12.28
N THR A 598 -20.86 -3.20 12.50
CA THR A 598 -22.21 -2.94 11.97
C THR A 598 -22.17 -1.69 11.11
N VAL A 599 -21.82 -1.90 9.84
CA VAL A 599 -21.53 -0.86 8.84
C VAL A 599 -22.81 -0.48 8.11
N ILE A 600 -23.23 0.79 8.12
CA ILE A 600 -24.56 1.21 7.66
C ILE A 600 -24.49 2.23 6.53
N ALA A 601 -24.99 1.87 5.36
CA ALA A 601 -25.28 2.77 4.23
C ALA A 601 -26.80 2.88 4.04
N GLN A 602 -27.34 4.09 3.79
CA GLN A 602 -28.77 4.24 3.50
C GLN A 602 -29.20 5.51 2.75
N ASN A 603 -30.37 5.43 2.10
CA ASN A 603 -31.15 6.54 1.53
C ASN A 603 -30.48 7.30 0.35
N SER A 604 -29.80 6.59 -0.56
CA SER A 604 -28.93 7.16 -1.60
C SER A 604 -29.19 6.60 -3.01
N THR A 605 -28.41 7.00 -4.02
CA THR A 605 -28.43 6.32 -5.34
C THR A 605 -27.49 5.12 -5.44
N HIS A 606 -26.46 5.05 -4.60
CA HIS A 606 -25.51 3.94 -4.54
C HIS A 606 -25.02 3.74 -3.09
N ASP A 607 -25.19 2.54 -2.54
CA ASP A 607 -24.74 2.16 -1.19
C ASP A 607 -23.74 1.01 -1.29
N THR A 608 -22.51 1.16 -0.77
CA THR A 608 -21.49 0.09 -0.76
C THR A 608 -20.84 -0.11 0.62
N PRO A 609 -21.59 -0.53 1.65
CA PRO A 609 -21.06 -0.75 3.00
C PRO A 609 -20.15 -1.99 3.03
N THR A 610 -18.95 -1.87 3.60
CA THR A 610 -17.93 -2.93 3.63
C THR A 610 -17.46 -3.22 5.06
N ALA A 611 -17.36 -4.49 5.45
CA ALA A 611 -16.81 -4.94 6.73
C ALA A 611 -15.85 -6.12 6.49
N GLN A 612 -14.65 -6.13 7.08
CA GLN A 612 -13.64 -7.18 6.81
C GLN A 612 -12.66 -7.47 7.96
N ASN A 613 -12.18 -8.71 8.01
CA ASN A 613 -11.10 -9.20 8.90
C ASN A 613 -11.45 -9.14 10.41
N SER A 614 -12.73 -9.27 10.74
CA SER A 614 -13.28 -9.05 12.09
C SER A 614 -13.89 -10.35 12.65
N THR A 615 -14.55 -10.30 13.82
CA THR A 615 -15.19 -11.53 14.38
C THR A 615 -16.64 -11.70 13.89
N HIS A 616 -17.39 -10.61 13.74
CA HIS A 616 -18.75 -10.60 13.19
C HIS A 616 -18.96 -9.36 12.34
N ASP A 617 -19.25 -9.56 11.05
CA ASP A 617 -19.45 -8.50 10.07
C ASP A 617 -20.92 -8.40 9.67
N THR A 618 -21.50 -7.22 9.83
CA THR A 618 -22.91 -6.92 9.53
C THR A 618 -23.10 -5.66 8.65
N PRO A 619 -22.48 -5.59 7.45
CA PRO A 619 -22.68 -4.47 6.53
C PRO A 619 -24.11 -4.48 5.96
N THR A 620 -24.78 -3.32 6.04
CA THR A 620 -26.19 -3.14 5.70
C THR A 620 -26.37 -1.91 4.79
N ALA A 621 -26.87 -2.13 3.57
CA ALA A 621 -27.33 -1.11 2.63
C ALA A 621 -28.87 -1.06 2.59
N GLN A 622 -29.49 0.11 2.43
CA GLN A 622 -30.96 0.18 2.36
C GLN A 622 -31.60 1.47 1.83
N ASN A 623 -32.78 1.32 1.22
CA ASN A 623 -33.70 2.39 0.77
C ASN A 623 -33.13 3.28 -0.35
N SER A 624 -32.44 2.67 -1.30
CA SER A 624 -31.50 3.29 -2.21
C SER A 624 -31.78 2.89 -3.67
N THR A 625 -30.86 3.12 -4.63
CA THR A 625 -31.04 2.69 -6.04
C THR A 625 -30.15 1.51 -6.44
N HIS A 626 -28.93 1.40 -5.92
CA HIS A 626 -28.06 0.24 -6.12
C HIS A 626 -27.25 -0.03 -4.85
N ASP A 627 -27.39 -1.21 -4.29
CA ASP A 627 -26.96 -1.52 -2.94
C ASP A 627 -26.02 -2.72 -3.01
N MET A 628 -24.86 -2.63 -2.37
CA MET A 628 -23.80 -3.64 -2.45
C MET A 628 -23.07 -3.74 -1.11
N ALA A 629 -23.69 -4.45 -0.16
CA ALA A 629 -23.04 -4.76 1.11
C ALA A 629 -21.97 -5.85 0.94
N ILE A 630 -20.81 -5.71 1.58
CA ILE A 630 -19.66 -6.58 1.40
C ILE A 630 -19.07 -6.99 2.76
N ALA A 631 -19.20 -8.25 3.16
CA ALA A 631 -18.61 -8.84 4.38
C ALA A 631 -17.55 -9.87 3.98
N GLN A 632 -16.32 -9.83 4.52
CA GLN A 632 -15.24 -10.75 4.09
C GLN A 632 -14.18 -11.11 5.14
N ASN A 633 -13.69 -12.36 5.07
CA ASN A 633 -12.51 -12.88 5.79
C ASN A 633 -12.65 -12.94 7.33
N SER A 634 -13.86 -13.13 7.83
CA SER A 634 -14.24 -13.04 9.24
C SER A 634 -14.71 -14.40 9.79
N THR A 635 -15.24 -14.44 11.02
CA THR A 635 -15.83 -15.71 11.54
C THR A 635 -17.28 -15.88 11.07
N HIS A 636 -18.07 -14.80 11.11
CA HIS A 636 -19.45 -14.78 10.61
C HIS A 636 -19.65 -13.52 9.76
N ASP A 637 -19.97 -13.71 8.49
CA ASP A 637 -20.31 -12.66 7.54
C ASP A 637 -21.83 -12.59 7.33
N MET A 638 -22.39 -11.39 7.42
CA MET A 638 -23.81 -11.14 7.16
C MET A 638 -24.01 -9.84 6.39
N ALA A 639 -23.86 -9.90 5.06
CA ALA A 639 -24.11 -8.78 4.16
C ALA A 639 -25.62 -8.62 3.89
N ILE A 640 -26.15 -7.40 4.01
CA ILE A 640 -27.58 -7.10 3.85
C ILE A 640 -27.77 -5.92 2.88
N ALA A 641 -28.68 -6.05 1.93
CA ALA A 641 -29.16 -4.98 1.03
C ALA A 641 -30.70 -5.07 0.96
N GLN A 642 -31.42 -3.94 0.99
CA GLN A 642 -32.89 -3.98 1.00
C GLN A 642 -33.62 -2.68 0.61
N ASN A 643 -34.80 -2.84 0.00
CA ASN A 643 -35.79 -1.79 -0.33
C ASN A 643 -35.33 -0.79 -1.42
N SER A 644 -34.61 -1.27 -2.42
CA SER A 644 -33.88 -0.47 -3.40
C SER A 644 -34.27 -0.83 -4.84
N THR A 645 -33.49 -0.44 -5.87
CA THR A 645 -33.74 -0.91 -7.25
C THR A 645 -32.91 -2.15 -7.59
N HIS A 646 -31.63 -2.19 -7.22
CA HIS A 646 -30.77 -3.36 -7.39
C HIS A 646 -30.03 -3.66 -6.08
N ASP A 647 -30.21 -4.84 -5.51
CA ASP A 647 -29.52 -5.32 -4.30
C ASP A 647 -28.45 -6.37 -4.69
N MET A 648 -27.22 -6.21 -4.22
CA MET A 648 -26.10 -7.13 -4.46
C MET A 648 -25.23 -7.33 -3.20
N PRO A 649 -25.75 -7.94 -2.12
CA PRO A 649 -24.97 -8.26 -0.93
C PRO A 649 -24.02 -9.44 -1.20
N ILE A 650 -22.79 -9.35 -0.70
CA ILE A 650 -21.70 -10.31 -0.93
C ILE A 650 -21.07 -10.67 0.43
N ALA A 651 -21.06 -11.96 0.77
CA ALA A 651 -20.27 -12.54 1.85
C ALA A 651 -19.18 -13.46 1.24
N GLN A 652 -17.96 -13.51 1.79
CA GLN A 652 -16.94 -14.47 1.32
C GLN A 652 -15.76 -14.74 2.26
N ASN A 653 -15.22 -15.96 2.14
CA ASN A 653 -13.97 -16.44 2.77
C ASN A 653 -14.01 -16.58 4.30
N SER A 654 -15.18 -16.86 4.87
CA SER A 654 -15.43 -16.90 6.31
C SER A 654 -15.79 -18.32 6.79
N THR A 655 -16.23 -18.49 8.05
CA THR A 655 -16.80 -19.77 8.47
C THR A 655 -18.26 -19.89 8.03
N TYR A 656 -19.04 -18.83 8.25
CA TYR A 656 -20.46 -18.75 7.88
C TYR A 656 -20.71 -17.49 7.04
N ASP A 657 -21.17 -17.68 5.80
CA ASP A 657 -21.55 -16.60 4.90
C ASP A 657 -23.08 -16.49 4.80
N THR A 658 -23.59 -15.29 5.06
CA THR A 658 -24.99 -14.92 4.85
C THR A 658 -25.04 -13.68 3.99
N ALA A 659 -25.81 -13.71 2.90
CA ALA A 659 -26.07 -12.54 2.06
C ALA A 659 -27.59 -12.39 1.88
N ILE A 660 -28.15 -11.21 2.13
CA ILE A 660 -29.60 -11.01 2.21
C ILE A 660 -30.00 -9.79 1.37
N ALA A 661 -30.61 -10.02 0.20
CA ALA A 661 -31.23 -9.03 -0.68
C ALA A 661 -32.76 -9.09 -0.51
N GLN A 662 -33.47 -7.96 -0.32
CA GLN A 662 -34.94 -8.01 -0.14
C GLN A 662 -35.71 -6.73 -0.55
N ASN A 663 -36.88 -6.93 -1.16
CA ASN A 663 -37.93 -5.93 -1.43
C ASN A 663 -37.58 -4.89 -2.52
N SER A 664 -36.86 -5.30 -3.56
CA SER A 664 -36.26 -4.42 -4.58
C SER A 664 -36.73 -4.77 -6.01
N THR A 665 -36.07 -4.28 -7.06
CA THR A 665 -36.41 -4.66 -8.45
C THR A 665 -35.56 -5.84 -8.96
N TYR A 666 -34.29 -5.89 -8.58
CA TYR A 666 -33.34 -6.96 -8.91
C TYR A 666 -32.49 -7.32 -7.68
N ASP A 667 -32.54 -8.56 -7.23
CA ASP A 667 -31.83 -9.07 -6.05
C ASP A 667 -30.76 -10.08 -6.47
N THR A 668 -29.50 -9.90 -6.06
CA THR A 668 -28.36 -10.75 -6.41
C THR A 668 -27.46 -10.97 -5.19
N ALA A 669 -27.94 -11.75 -4.22
CA ALA A 669 -27.14 -12.13 -3.05
C ALA A 669 -26.05 -13.16 -3.39
N ILE A 670 -24.82 -12.98 -2.90
CA ILE A 670 -23.68 -13.86 -3.19
C ILE A 670 -23.02 -14.31 -1.87
N ALA A 671 -22.72 -15.60 -1.75
CA ALA A 671 -21.90 -16.19 -0.69
C ALA A 671 -20.87 -17.14 -1.34
N GLN A 672 -19.61 -17.17 -0.89
CA GLN A 672 -18.60 -18.05 -1.50
C GLN A 672 -17.33 -18.31 -0.66
N ASN A 673 -16.75 -19.50 -0.88
CA ASN A 673 -15.45 -19.95 -0.36
C ASN A 673 -15.41 -20.20 1.17
N SER A 674 -16.53 -20.61 1.76
CA SER A 674 -16.73 -20.73 3.21
C SER A 674 -17.17 -22.15 3.63
N THR A 675 -17.53 -22.38 4.91
CA THR A 675 -18.05 -23.70 5.32
C THR A 675 -19.57 -23.83 5.14
N HIS A 676 -20.29 -22.71 5.17
CA HIS A 676 -21.73 -22.65 5.00
C HIS A 676 -22.13 -21.36 4.28
N ASP A 677 -22.74 -21.47 3.10
CA ASP A 677 -23.16 -20.36 2.25
C ASP A 677 -24.69 -20.27 2.23
N THR A 678 -25.23 -19.13 2.67
CA THR A 678 -26.68 -18.92 2.82
C THR A 678 -27.19 -17.63 2.14
N PRO A 679 -27.00 -17.45 0.82
CA PRO A 679 -27.46 -16.27 0.10
C PRO A 679 -28.98 -16.33 -0.13
N THR A 680 -29.67 -15.23 0.14
CA THR A 680 -31.13 -15.11 0.14
C THR A 680 -31.57 -13.86 -0.62
N ALA A 681 -32.57 -13.98 -1.50
CA ALA A 681 -33.19 -12.91 -2.29
C ALA A 681 -34.72 -13.03 -2.19
N GLN A 682 -35.48 -11.96 -1.85
CA GLN A 682 -36.93 -12.09 -1.62
C GLN A 682 -37.76 -10.82 -1.88
N ASN A 683 -39.01 -11.02 -2.33
CA ASN A 683 -40.07 -10.01 -2.50
C ASN A 683 -39.83 -8.98 -3.63
N SER A 684 -39.19 -9.38 -4.71
CA SER A 684 -38.64 -8.51 -5.77
C SER A 684 -39.15 -8.90 -7.18
N THR A 685 -38.76 -8.20 -8.24
CA THR A 685 -39.11 -8.65 -9.62
C THR A 685 -38.17 -9.71 -10.16
N HIS A 686 -36.89 -9.72 -9.78
CA HIS A 686 -35.91 -10.71 -10.21
C HIS A 686 -35.01 -11.13 -9.05
N ASP A 687 -34.95 -12.42 -8.72
CA ASP A 687 -34.12 -12.95 -7.62
C ASP A 687 -33.03 -13.88 -8.18
N THR A 688 -31.75 -13.60 -7.97
CA THR A 688 -30.62 -14.44 -8.44
C THR A 688 -29.56 -14.69 -7.36
N PRO A 689 -29.91 -15.32 -6.22
CA PRO A 689 -28.95 -15.60 -5.15
C PRO A 689 -28.00 -16.74 -5.56
N THR A 690 -26.73 -16.67 -5.15
CA THR A 690 -25.64 -17.53 -5.67
C THR A 690 -24.68 -17.97 -4.55
N ALA A 691 -24.55 -19.28 -4.31
CA ALA A 691 -23.62 -19.90 -3.35
C ALA A 691 -22.53 -20.72 -4.09
N GLN A 692 -21.24 -20.62 -3.73
CA GLN A 692 -20.17 -21.31 -4.49
C GLN A 692 -18.92 -21.71 -3.68
N ASN A 693 -18.32 -22.85 -4.06
CA ASN A 693 -17.00 -23.34 -3.62
C ASN A 693 -16.89 -23.67 -2.11
N SER A 694 -17.99 -24.14 -1.52
CA SER A 694 -18.17 -24.27 -0.06
C SER A 694 -18.53 -25.70 0.35
N THR A 695 -18.82 -25.93 1.63
CA THR A 695 -19.24 -27.29 2.10
C THR A 695 -20.75 -27.49 2.01
N HIS A 696 -21.54 -26.44 2.24
CA HIS A 696 -23.00 -26.49 2.25
C HIS A 696 -23.59 -25.19 1.70
N ASP A 697 -24.35 -25.29 0.61
CA ASP A 697 -24.69 -24.16 -0.25
C ASP A 697 -26.22 -24.07 -0.37
N MET A 698 -26.82 -22.98 0.12
CA MET A 698 -28.28 -22.84 0.30
C MET A 698 -28.82 -21.51 -0.25
N ALA A 699 -28.71 -21.33 -1.57
CA ALA A 699 -29.24 -20.17 -2.27
C ALA A 699 -30.78 -20.16 -2.27
N THR A 700 -31.41 -19.11 -1.71
CA THR A 700 -32.86 -19.08 -1.45
C THR A 700 -33.56 -17.87 -2.10
N ALA A 701 -34.52 -18.08 -3.00
CA ALA A 701 -35.22 -17.03 -3.77
C ALA A 701 -36.76 -17.08 -3.58
N GLN A 702 -37.47 -16.04 -3.10
CA GLN A 702 -38.91 -16.20 -2.76
C GLN A 702 -39.82 -14.97 -2.96
N ASN A 703 -41.09 -15.23 -3.33
CA ASN A 703 -42.21 -14.28 -3.39
C ASN A 703 -42.10 -13.19 -4.49
N SER A 704 -41.61 -13.57 -5.68
CA SER A 704 -41.06 -12.64 -6.67
C SER A 704 -41.56 -12.94 -8.10
N THR A 705 -41.11 -12.21 -9.13
CA THR A 705 -41.58 -12.48 -10.51
C THR A 705 -40.71 -13.50 -11.26
N HIS A 706 -39.39 -13.38 -11.21
CA HIS A 706 -38.45 -14.23 -11.95
C HIS A 706 -37.27 -14.66 -11.08
N ASN A 707 -37.22 -15.92 -10.67
CA ASN A 707 -36.25 -16.39 -9.68
C ASN A 707 -35.29 -17.43 -10.27
N SER A 708 -34.01 -17.33 -9.94
CA SER A 708 -32.95 -18.21 -10.44
C SER A 708 -31.84 -18.40 -9.41
N PRO A 709 -32.11 -19.07 -8.26
CA PRO A 709 -31.08 -19.37 -7.27
C PRO A 709 -30.08 -20.39 -7.83
N THR A 710 -28.79 -20.16 -7.59
CA THR A 710 -27.68 -21.02 -8.08
C THR A 710 -26.80 -21.49 -6.93
N ALA A 711 -26.39 -22.76 -6.95
CA ALA A 711 -25.34 -23.34 -6.11
C ALA A 711 -24.35 -24.11 -7.00
N GLN A 712 -23.04 -24.07 -6.72
CA GLN A 712 -22.07 -24.90 -7.45
C GLN A 712 -20.71 -25.12 -6.77
N ASN A 713 -20.04 -26.21 -7.18
CA ASN A 713 -18.66 -26.61 -6.84
C ASN A 713 -18.46 -27.06 -5.37
N SER A 714 -19.48 -27.63 -4.75
CA SER A 714 -19.58 -27.79 -3.29
C SER A 714 -19.94 -29.22 -2.87
N THR A 715 -20.06 -29.49 -1.56
CA THR A 715 -20.44 -30.86 -1.10
C THR A 715 -21.96 -31.07 -1.14
N HIS A 716 -22.75 -30.06 -0.79
CA HIS A 716 -24.21 -30.14 -0.75
C HIS A 716 -24.87 -28.86 -1.29
N ASP A 717 -25.50 -28.95 -2.46
CA ASP A 717 -26.20 -27.86 -3.12
C ASP A 717 -27.71 -27.98 -2.87
N THR A 718 -28.28 -26.95 -2.24
CA THR A 718 -29.69 -26.90 -1.79
C THR A 718 -30.46 -25.65 -2.30
N PRO A 719 -30.30 -25.23 -3.58
CA PRO A 719 -30.93 -23.99 -4.06
C PRO A 719 -32.45 -24.13 -4.08
N THR A 720 -33.14 -23.21 -3.40
CA THR A 720 -34.57 -23.33 -3.08
C THR A 720 -35.33 -22.07 -3.52
N VAL A 721 -36.44 -22.26 -4.25
CA VAL A 721 -37.29 -21.18 -4.74
C VAL A 721 -38.78 -21.45 -4.48
N GLN A 722 -39.56 -20.42 -4.15
CA GLN A 722 -41.02 -20.56 -4.05
C GLN A 722 -41.84 -19.26 -4.21
N ASN A 723 -43.14 -19.43 -4.52
CA ASN A 723 -44.23 -18.44 -4.48
C ASN A 723 -44.14 -17.31 -5.53
N SER A 724 -43.72 -17.64 -6.74
CA SER A 724 -43.26 -16.68 -7.75
C SER A 724 -43.96 -16.88 -9.12
N THR A 725 -43.53 -16.20 -10.19
CA THR A 725 -44.10 -16.43 -11.54
C THR A 725 -43.27 -17.44 -12.34
N HIS A 726 -41.97 -17.24 -12.47
CA HIS A 726 -41.05 -18.13 -13.20
C HIS A 726 -39.80 -18.44 -12.37
N ASP A 727 -39.57 -19.72 -12.09
CA ASP A 727 -38.58 -20.18 -11.10
C ASP A 727 -37.59 -21.19 -11.72
N MET A 728 -36.30 -21.01 -11.46
CA MET A 728 -35.21 -21.80 -12.08
C MET A 728 -34.06 -22.06 -11.10
N ALA A 729 -34.25 -22.98 -10.16
CA ALA A 729 -33.18 -23.37 -9.23
C ALA A 729 -32.10 -24.22 -9.94
N THR A 730 -30.83 -23.87 -9.81
CA THR A 730 -29.71 -24.51 -10.53
C THR A 730 -28.63 -25.00 -9.56
N ALA A 731 -28.22 -26.27 -9.65
CA ALA A 731 -27.16 -26.88 -8.83
C ALA A 731 -26.12 -27.60 -9.71
N GLN A 732 -24.80 -27.38 -9.56
CA GLN A 732 -23.80 -27.93 -10.48
C GLN A 732 -22.43 -28.30 -9.86
N ASN A 733 -21.79 -29.34 -10.41
CA ASN A 733 -20.40 -29.75 -10.13
C ASN A 733 -20.13 -30.18 -8.67
N SER A 734 -21.12 -30.76 -8.00
CA SER A 734 -21.15 -30.96 -6.55
C SER A 734 -21.33 -32.44 -6.16
N THR A 735 -21.24 -32.78 -4.87
CA THR A 735 -21.47 -34.18 -4.45
C THR A 735 -22.97 -34.51 -4.40
N HIS A 736 -23.80 -33.63 -3.84
CA HIS A 736 -25.25 -33.82 -3.75
C HIS A 736 -26.01 -32.57 -4.14
N ASN A 737 -26.84 -32.65 -5.19
CA ASN A 737 -27.72 -31.58 -5.63
C ASN A 737 -29.18 -31.84 -5.22
N THR A 738 -29.86 -30.80 -4.75
CA THR A 738 -31.27 -30.85 -4.32
C THR A 738 -32.07 -29.59 -4.73
N PRO A 739 -32.00 -29.14 -5.99
CA PRO A 739 -32.68 -27.91 -6.43
C PRO A 739 -34.19 -28.05 -6.31
N THR A 740 -34.84 -27.09 -5.66
CA THR A 740 -36.26 -27.17 -5.29
C THR A 740 -37.00 -25.90 -5.72
N ALA A 741 -38.11 -26.02 -6.46
CA ALA A 741 -38.95 -24.92 -6.95
C ALA A 741 -40.44 -25.21 -6.72
N GLN A 742 -41.21 -24.27 -6.15
CA GLN A 742 -42.58 -24.57 -5.67
C GLN A 742 -43.59 -23.39 -5.70
N ASN A 743 -44.87 -23.71 -5.91
CA ASN A 743 -46.03 -22.81 -5.74
C ASN A 743 -46.07 -21.60 -6.71
N SER A 744 -45.62 -21.78 -7.96
CA SER A 744 -45.40 -20.73 -8.95
C SER A 744 -46.22 -20.96 -10.25
N THR A 745 -45.93 -20.26 -11.36
CA THR A 745 -46.59 -20.55 -12.66
C THR A 745 -45.76 -21.43 -13.59
N HIS A 746 -44.43 -21.38 -13.45
CA HIS A 746 -43.46 -22.20 -14.16
C HIS A 746 -42.27 -22.52 -13.24
N ASP A 747 -42.11 -23.78 -12.83
CA ASP A 747 -40.98 -24.27 -12.04
C ASP A 747 -40.00 -25.05 -12.92
N THR A 748 -38.71 -24.72 -12.87
CA THR A 748 -37.63 -25.31 -13.68
C THR A 748 -36.36 -25.65 -12.87
N PRO A 749 -36.43 -26.49 -11.82
CA PRO A 749 -35.25 -26.92 -11.07
C PRO A 749 -34.34 -27.83 -11.93
N THR A 750 -33.04 -27.58 -11.91
CA THR A 750 -32.03 -28.22 -12.77
C THR A 750 -30.77 -28.58 -11.98
N ALA A 751 -30.29 -29.82 -12.09
CA ALA A 751 -29.02 -30.28 -11.50
C ALA A 751 -28.07 -30.86 -12.57
N GLN A 752 -26.75 -30.63 -12.44
CA GLN A 752 -25.77 -31.21 -13.39
C GLN A 752 -24.40 -31.61 -12.80
N ASN A 753 -23.70 -32.52 -13.48
CA ASN A 753 -22.27 -32.84 -13.33
C ASN A 753 -21.85 -33.36 -11.93
N SER A 754 -22.69 -34.14 -11.26
CA SER A 754 -22.64 -34.33 -9.80
C SER A 754 -22.81 -35.79 -9.38
N THR A 755 -22.71 -36.10 -8.07
CA THR A 755 -22.82 -37.51 -7.64
C THR A 755 -24.26 -37.96 -7.47
N HIS A 756 -25.12 -37.26 -6.73
CA HIS A 756 -26.56 -37.56 -6.65
C HIS A 756 -27.40 -36.29 -6.82
N ASP A 757 -28.38 -36.33 -7.73
CA ASP A 757 -29.24 -35.22 -8.09
C ASP A 757 -30.70 -35.53 -7.75
N MET A 758 -31.37 -34.64 -7.01
CA MET A 758 -32.77 -34.79 -6.56
C MET A 758 -33.53 -33.47 -6.70
N ASP A 759 -33.96 -33.21 -7.92
CA ASP A 759 -34.70 -32.00 -8.27
C ASP A 759 -36.17 -32.12 -7.88
N ILE A 760 -36.78 -31.06 -7.36
CA ILE A 760 -38.19 -31.06 -6.91
C ILE A 760 -38.93 -29.81 -7.41
N ALA A 761 -39.80 -29.99 -8.41
CA ALA A 761 -40.81 -29.03 -8.83
C ALA A 761 -42.18 -29.41 -8.23
N GLN A 762 -42.97 -28.47 -7.68
CA GLN A 762 -44.33 -28.80 -7.23
C GLN A 762 -45.34 -27.64 -7.03
N ASN A 763 -46.62 -27.97 -7.23
CA ASN A 763 -47.82 -27.18 -6.87
C ASN A 763 -48.05 -25.92 -7.73
N SER A 764 -47.69 -25.97 -9.01
CA SER A 764 -47.60 -24.83 -9.92
C SER A 764 -48.54 -24.98 -11.13
N THR A 765 -48.33 -24.22 -12.21
CA THR A 765 -49.07 -24.46 -13.48
C THR A 765 -48.30 -25.39 -14.41
N HIS A 766 -46.99 -25.20 -14.54
CA HIS A 766 -46.10 -26.09 -15.29
C HIS A 766 -44.84 -26.39 -14.45
N ASP A 767 -44.58 -27.66 -14.19
CA ASP A 767 -43.37 -28.15 -13.52
C ASP A 767 -42.43 -28.80 -14.55
N MET A 768 -41.13 -28.57 -14.44
CA MET A 768 -40.12 -29.16 -15.32
C MET A 768 -38.78 -29.37 -14.61
N ALA A 769 -38.61 -30.52 -13.96
CA ALA A 769 -37.37 -30.90 -13.26
C ALA A 769 -36.34 -31.55 -14.22
N ILE A 770 -35.04 -31.20 -14.13
CA ILE A 770 -34.00 -31.59 -15.13
C ILE A 770 -32.63 -31.94 -14.50
N ALA A 771 -32.30 -33.21 -14.37
CA ALA A 771 -30.99 -33.70 -13.90
C ALA A 771 -30.12 -34.22 -15.06
N GLN A 772 -28.81 -33.93 -15.11
CA GLN A 772 -27.92 -34.45 -16.19
C GLN A 772 -26.42 -34.65 -15.82
N ASN A 773 -25.76 -35.61 -16.46
CA ASN A 773 -24.31 -35.88 -16.40
C ASN A 773 -23.80 -36.33 -15.01
N SER A 774 -24.63 -37.03 -14.26
CA SER A 774 -24.47 -37.35 -12.84
C SER A 774 -24.47 -38.87 -12.58
N THR A 775 -24.32 -39.35 -11.33
CA THR A 775 -24.36 -40.81 -11.07
C THR A 775 -25.74 -41.36 -10.73
N HIS A 776 -26.58 -40.58 -10.04
CA HIS A 776 -27.93 -40.98 -9.63
C HIS A 776 -28.89 -39.79 -9.72
N ASP A 777 -29.86 -39.87 -10.61
CA ASP A 777 -30.69 -38.74 -11.02
C ASP A 777 -32.15 -39.05 -10.68
N THR A 778 -32.74 -38.25 -9.78
CA THR A 778 -34.07 -38.47 -9.17
C THR A 778 -35.05 -37.29 -9.34
N PRO A 779 -35.10 -36.59 -10.49
CA PRO A 779 -35.90 -35.37 -10.65
C PRO A 779 -37.40 -35.67 -10.58
N THR A 780 -38.14 -34.83 -9.84
CA THR A 780 -39.57 -35.00 -9.53
C THR A 780 -40.36 -33.73 -9.83
N ALA A 781 -41.48 -33.87 -10.54
CA ALA A 781 -42.51 -32.85 -10.77
C ALA A 781 -43.87 -33.34 -10.22
N GLN A 782 -44.68 -32.48 -9.59
CA GLN A 782 -45.95 -32.92 -9.00
C GLN A 782 -47.00 -31.83 -8.66
N ASN A 783 -48.27 -32.21 -8.79
CA ASN A 783 -49.46 -31.48 -8.33
C ASN A 783 -49.77 -30.17 -9.10
N SER A 784 -49.43 -30.11 -10.39
CA SER A 784 -49.56 -28.94 -11.27
C SER A 784 -50.62 -29.15 -12.37
N THR A 785 -50.57 -28.39 -13.47
CA THR A 785 -51.37 -28.69 -14.69
C THR A 785 -50.58 -29.54 -15.68
N TYR A 786 -49.29 -29.21 -15.88
CA TYR A 786 -48.36 -29.95 -16.72
C TYR A 786 -47.11 -30.30 -15.90
N ASP A 787 -46.83 -31.58 -15.70
CA ASP A 787 -45.60 -32.06 -15.07
C ASP A 787 -44.64 -32.59 -16.12
N MET A 788 -43.36 -32.24 -15.99
CA MET A 788 -42.27 -32.80 -16.77
C MET A 788 -41.07 -33.11 -15.86
N ALA A 789 -40.44 -34.27 -16.06
CA ALA A 789 -39.25 -34.67 -15.33
C ALA A 789 -38.24 -35.30 -16.30
N ILE A 790 -36.99 -34.84 -16.31
CA ILE A 790 -35.99 -35.22 -17.31
C ILE A 790 -34.68 -35.60 -16.62
N ALA A 791 -34.12 -36.78 -16.92
CA ALA A 791 -32.83 -37.25 -16.42
C ALA A 791 -31.95 -37.71 -17.60
N GLN A 792 -30.66 -37.31 -17.72
CA GLN A 792 -29.85 -37.67 -18.91
C GLN A 792 -28.33 -37.83 -18.69
N ASN A 793 -27.70 -38.72 -19.46
CA ASN A 793 -26.24 -38.91 -19.58
C ASN A 793 -25.56 -39.41 -18.28
N SER A 794 -26.28 -40.18 -17.49
CA SER A 794 -26.01 -40.50 -16.08
C SER A 794 -25.91 -42.02 -15.84
N THR A 795 -25.71 -42.51 -14.61
CA THR A 795 -25.61 -43.98 -14.36
C THR A 795 -26.93 -44.64 -13.91
N HIS A 796 -27.86 -43.88 -13.35
CA HIS A 796 -29.11 -44.36 -12.80
C HIS A 796 -30.16 -43.25 -12.78
N ASP A 797 -31.13 -43.31 -13.68
CA ASP A 797 -32.04 -42.22 -14.01
C ASP A 797 -33.47 -42.60 -13.62
N THR A 798 -34.12 -41.79 -12.80
CA THR A 798 -35.43 -42.13 -12.19
C THR A 798 -36.45 -40.98 -12.21
N PRO A 799 -36.66 -40.28 -13.36
CA PRO A 799 -37.52 -39.10 -13.43
C PRO A 799 -38.98 -39.43 -13.13
N THR A 800 -39.64 -38.63 -12.29
CA THR A 800 -41.03 -38.84 -11.85
C THR A 800 -41.91 -37.61 -12.06
N ALA A 801 -43.05 -37.79 -12.74
CA ALA A 801 -44.18 -36.84 -12.77
C ALA A 801 -45.38 -37.46 -12.02
N GLN A 802 -46.24 -36.64 -11.37
CA GLN A 802 -47.45 -37.16 -10.69
C GLN A 802 -48.52 -36.11 -10.28
N ASN A 803 -49.79 -36.53 -10.39
CA ASN A 803 -50.99 -35.88 -9.84
C ASN A 803 -51.44 -34.58 -10.55
N SER A 804 -51.23 -34.48 -11.85
CA SER A 804 -51.49 -33.27 -12.66
C SER A 804 -52.53 -33.51 -13.76
N THR A 805 -52.57 -32.68 -14.82
CA THR A 805 -53.42 -32.96 -15.99
C THR A 805 -52.64 -33.74 -17.06
N HIS A 806 -51.39 -33.37 -17.31
CA HIS A 806 -50.49 -34.06 -18.26
C HIS A 806 -49.12 -34.30 -17.60
N ASP A 807 -48.62 -35.52 -17.65
CA ASP A 807 -47.39 -35.96 -16.98
C ASP A 807 -46.39 -36.53 -17.99
N MET A 808 -45.16 -36.03 -18.03
CA MET A 808 -44.12 -36.48 -18.96
C MET A 808 -42.77 -36.68 -18.28
N ALA A 809 -42.44 -37.92 -17.93
CA ALA A 809 -41.09 -38.28 -17.51
C ALA A 809 -40.21 -38.65 -18.73
N THR A 810 -38.90 -38.37 -18.72
CA THR A 810 -37.97 -38.70 -19.81
C THR A 810 -36.56 -39.00 -19.26
N ALA A 811 -36.12 -40.26 -19.33
CA ALA A 811 -34.74 -40.66 -19.05
C ALA A 811 -33.98 -40.90 -20.37
N GLN A 812 -32.68 -40.56 -20.48
CA GLN A 812 -31.89 -40.99 -21.65
C GLN A 812 -30.35 -40.99 -21.54
N ASN A 813 -29.70 -41.81 -22.38
CA ASN A 813 -28.24 -41.89 -22.64
C ASN A 813 -27.41 -42.40 -21.44
N SER A 814 -28.02 -43.23 -20.61
CA SER A 814 -27.58 -43.55 -19.25
C SER A 814 -27.30 -45.05 -19.08
N THR A 815 -27.15 -45.57 -17.85
CA THR A 815 -26.96 -47.03 -17.65
C THR A 815 -28.24 -47.75 -17.24
N HIS A 816 -29.07 -47.18 -16.37
CA HIS A 816 -30.37 -47.76 -16.00
C HIS A 816 -31.41 -46.66 -15.83
N ASP A 817 -32.52 -46.76 -16.55
CA ASP A 817 -33.47 -45.68 -16.76
C ASP A 817 -34.86 -46.15 -16.31
N MET A 818 -35.55 -45.33 -15.52
CA MET A 818 -36.87 -45.63 -14.96
C MET A 818 -37.74 -44.38 -14.92
N ALA A 819 -38.36 -44.03 -16.04
CA ALA A 819 -39.28 -42.92 -16.14
C ALA A 819 -40.67 -43.26 -15.57
N ILE A 820 -41.25 -42.39 -14.74
CA ILE A 820 -42.53 -42.64 -14.05
C ILE A 820 -43.49 -41.45 -14.23
N ALA A 821 -44.73 -41.72 -14.62
CA ALA A 821 -45.85 -40.77 -14.66
C ALA A 821 -47.09 -41.44 -14.01
N LYS A 822 -47.93 -40.71 -13.26
CA LYS A 822 -49.10 -41.33 -12.58
C LYS A 822 -50.13 -40.35 -12.00
N ASN A 823 -51.37 -40.85 -11.94
CA ASN A 823 -52.54 -40.27 -11.25
C ASN A 823 -53.14 -39.00 -11.90
N SER A 824 -53.06 -38.90 -13.22
CA SER A 824 -53.30 -37.67 -14.00
C SER A 824 -54.31 -37.92 -15.13
N THR A 825 -54.39 -37.09 -16.18
CA THR A 825 -55.28 -37.37 -17.33
C THR A 825 -54.56 -37.94 -18.55
N HIS A 826 -53.28 -37.59 -18.74
CA HIS A 826 -52.44 -38.06 -19.83
C HIS A 826 -51.01 -38.31 -19.32
N ASP A 827 -50.56 -39.56 -19.32
CA ASP A 827 -49.25 -39.96 -18.81
C ASP A 827 -48.36 -40.42 -19.99
N THR A 828 -47.21 -39.79 -20.19
CA THR A 828 -46.30 -40.11 -21.29
C THR A 828 -44.82 -40.26 -20.83
N PRO A 829 -44.49 -41.28 -20.01
CA PRO A 829 -43.12 -41.52 -19.56
C PRO A 829 -42.29 -42.19 -20.65
N THR A 830 -41.04 -41.75 -20.83
CA THR A 830 -40.10 -42.22 -21.87
C THR A 830 -38.72 -42.57 -21.26
N ALA A 831 -38.08 -43.64 -21.70
CA ALA A 831 -36.66 -43.97 -21.45
C ALA A 831 -35.95 -44.24 -22.79
N GLN A 832 -34.66 -43.93 -22.96
CA GLN A 832 -33.95 -44.24 -24.22
C GLN A 832 -32.40 -44.18 -24.23
N ASN A 833 -31.77 -44.95 -25.12
CA ASN A 833 -30.33 -44.95 -25.43
C ASN A 833 -29.39 -45.45 -24.31
N SER A 834 -29.87 -46.34 -23.44
CA SER A 834 -29.22 -46.72 -22.18
C SER A 834 -28.90 -48.22 -22.11
N THR A 835 -28.60 -48.80 -20.93
CA THR A 835 -28.45 -50.28 -20.84
C THR A 835 -29.76 -50.98 -20.48
N HIS A 836 -30.50 -50.49 -19.50
CA HIS A 836 -31.82 -51.00 -19.15
C HIS A 836 -32.84 -49.86 -19.08
N ASP A 837 -33.89 -49.91 -19.89
CA ASP A 837 -34.98 -48.94 -19.90
C ASP A 837 -36.24 -49.49 -19.23
N MET A 838 -36.89 -48.64 -18.45
CA MET A 838 -38.21 -48.88 -17.88
C MET A 838 -38.99 -47.56 -17.96
N ALA A 839 -40.25 -47.64 -18.34
CA ALA A 839 -41.17 -46.51 -18.32
C ALA A 839 -42.48 -46.96 -17.68
N ILE A 840 -43.10 -46.14 -16.83
CA ILE A 840 -44.20 -46.56 -15.97
C ILE A 840 -45.28 -45.48 -15.95
N ALA A 841 -46.39 -45.71 -16.64
CA ALA A 841 -47.61 -44.88 -16.62
C ALA A 841 -48.70 -45.59 -15.80
N GLN A 842 -49.41 -44.88 -14.89
CA GLN A 842 -50.39 -45.54 -14.00
C GLN A 842 -51.55 -44.66 -13.50
N ASN A 843 -52.75 -45.25 -13.47
CA ASN A 843 -53.95 -44.75 -12.76
C ASN A 843 -54.56 -43.45 -13.33
N SER A 844 -54.49 -43.28 -14.64
CA SER A 844 -54.82 -42.03 -15.35
C SER A 844 -55.92 -42.24 -16.39
N THR A 845 -56.12 -41.34 -17.36
CA THR A 845 -57.12 -41.54 -18.44
C THR A 845 -56.51 -42.10 -19.71
N TYR A 846 -55.30 -41.67 -20.06
CA TYR A 846 -54.55 -42.11 -21.24
C TYR A 846 -53.07 -42.30 -20.88
N ASP A 847 -52.57 -43.52 -20.99
CA ASP A 847 -51.20 -43.90 -20.66
C ASP A 847 -50.41 -44.21 -21.94
N MET A 848 -49.18 -43.72 -22.05
CA MET A 848 -48.26 -43.96 -23.17
C MET A 848 -46.82 -44.09 -22.69
N ALA A 849 -46.45 -45.27 -22.16
CA ALA A 849 -45.09 -45.56 -21.73
C ALA A 849 -44.19 -45.89 -22.93
N ILE A 850 -42.96 -45.37 -22.96
CA ILE A 850 -42.00 -45.55 -24.07
C ILE A 850 -40.60 -45.92 -23.53
N ALA A 851 -39.90 -46.82 -24.19
CA ALA A 851 -38.51 -47.24 -23.97
C ALA A 851 -37.86 -47.45 -25.35
N GLN A 852 -36.58 -47.09 -25.58
CA GLN A 852 -35.94 -47.35 -26.88
C GLN A 852 -34.42 -47.17 -26.99
N ASN A 853 -33.76 -47.97 -27.82
CA ASN A 853 -32.35 -47.92 -28.25
C ASN A 853 -31.33 -48.45 -27.21
N SER A 854 -31.74 -49.41 -26.39
CA SER A 854 -31.04 -49.84 -25.18
C SER A 854 -30.69 -51.34 -25.23
N THR A 855 -30.49 -52.05 -24.09
CA THR A 855 -30.29 -53.53 -24.11
C THR A 855 -31.45 -54.33 -23.51
N HIS A 856 -32.30 -53.70 -22.71
CA HIS A 856 -33.43 -54.31 -22.02
C HIS A 856 -34.52 -53.27 -21.77
N ASP A 857 -35.64 -53.34 -22.47
CA ASP A 857 -36.68 -52.30 -22.49
C ASP A 857 -37.97 -52.82 -21.86
N THR A 858 -38.51 -52.12 -20.87
CA THR A 858 -39.64 -52.60 -20.04
C THR A 858 -40.74 -51.55 -19.80
N PRO A 859 -41.30 -50.90 -20.83
CA PRO A 859 -42.35 -49.91 -20.68
C PRO A 859 -43.67 -50.56 -20.26
N THR A 860 -44.33 -49.99 -19.25
CA THR A 860 -45.54 -50.50 -18.59
C THR A 860 -46.57 -49.38 -18.44
N ALA A 861 -47.76 -49.58 -18.99
CA ALA A 861 -48.97 -48.79 -18.73
C ALA A 861 -49.99 -49.64 -17.95
N GLN A 862 -50.73 -49.07 -16.99
CA GLN A 862 -51.79 -49.82 -16.29
C GLN A 862 -52.82 -48.99 -15.51
N ASN A 863 -54.03 -49.57 -15.40
CA ASN A 863 -55.18 -49.10 -14.59
C ASN A 863 -55.86 -47.82 -15.11
N SER A 864 -55.85 -47.60 -16.43
CA SER A 864 -56.27 -46.37 -17.08
C SER A 864 -57.39 -46.64 -18.10
N THR A 865 -57.77 -45.66 -18.96
CA THR A 865 -58.80 -45.92 -19.99
C THR A 865 -58.18 -46.42 -21.30
N HIS A 866 -57.06 -45.85 -21.74
CA HIS A 866 -56.33 -46.31 -22.91
C HIS A 866 -54.85 -46.41 -22.55
N ASP A 867 -54.25 -47.56 -22.79
CA ASP A 867 -52.87 -47.88 -22.48
C ASP A 867 -52.11 -48.10 -23.77
N MET A 868 -50.93 -47.50 -23.85
CA MET A 868 -49.95 -47.74 -24.89
C MET A 868 -48.60 -47.95 -24.22
N ALA A 869 -47.87 -48.95 -24.66
CA ALA A 869 -46.50 -49.18 -24.22
C ALA A 869 -45.65 -49.37 -25.47
N ILE A 870 -44.45 -48.83 -25.54
CA ILE A 870 -43.64 -48.84 -26.77
C ILE A 870 -42.18 -49.10 -26.39
N ALA A 871 -41.61 -50.25 -26.74
CA ALA A 871 -40.20 -50.61 -26.52
C ALA A 871 -39.53 -50.74 -27.90
N GLN A 872 -38.39 -50.11 -28.21
CA GLN A 872 -37.86 -50.19 -29.59
C GLN A 872 -36.34 -50.06 -29.77
N ASN A 873 -35.75 -50.79 -30.74
CA ASN A 873 -34.37 -50.62 -31.27
C ASN A 873 -33.23 -51.13 -30.36
N SER A 874 -33.52 -52.12 -29.52
CA SER A 874 -32.73 -52.47 -28.35
C SER A 874 -32.17 -53.92 -28.42
N THR A 875 -32.03 -54.65 -27.30
CA THR A 875 -31.67 -56.09 -27.34
C THR A 875 -32.77 -57.01 -26.81
N HIS A 876 -33.54 -56.61 -25.79
CA HIS A 876 -34.72 -57.36 -25.34
C HIS A 876 -35.84 -56.40 -24.96
N ASP A 877 -36.93 -56.40 -25.71
CA ASP A 877 -38.09 -55.53 -25.47
C ASP A 877 -39.18 -56.31 -24.74
N MET A 878 -39.85 -55.66 -23.81
CA MET A 878 -41.02 -56.18 -23.09
C MET A 878 -42.00 -55.04 -22.79
N ALA A 879 -42.76 -54.63 -23.80
CA ALA A 879 -43.84 -53.65 -23.64
C ALA A 879 -45.06 -54.27 -22.94
N ILE A 880 -45.64 -53.58 -21.96
CA ILE A 880 -46.72 -54.09 -21.11
C ILE A 880 -47.86 -53.05 -21.00
N ALA A 881 -49.10 -53.47 -21.20
CA ALA A 881 -50.32 -52.67 -20.98
C ALA A 881 -51.34 -53.52 -20.22
N GLN A 882 -51.96 -53.04 -19.13
CA GLN A 882 -52.82 -53.88 -18.27
C GLN A 882 -53.97 -53.18 -17.53
N ASN A 883 -55.09 -53.90 -17.43
CA ASN A 883 -56.28 -53.58 -16.60
C ASN A 883 -57.08 -52.35 -17.08
N SER A 884 -57.13 -52.12 -18.39
CA SER A 884 -57.60 -50.86 -18.99
C SER A 884 -58.67 -51.14 -20.07
N THR A 885 -59.10 -50.12 -20.84
CA THR A 885 -60.14 -50.35 -21.88
C THR A 885 -59.54 -50.68 -23.25
N HIS A 886 -58.43 -50.05 -23.64
CA HIS A 886 -57.77 -50.22 -24.94
C HIS A 886 -56.25 -50.30 -24.76
N ASP A 887 -55.59 -51.39 -25.17
CA ASP A 887 -54.19 -51.69 -24.83
C ASP A 887 -53.33 -51.91 -26.09
N MET A 888 -52.37 -51.02 -26.39
CA MET A 888 -51.54 -51.14 -27.60
C MET A 888 -50.02 -51.23 -27.26
N PRO A 889 -49.54 -52.32 -26.63
CA PRO A 889 -48.11 -52.51 -26.32
C PRO A 889 -47.30 -52.87 -27.57
N THR A 890 -46.08 -52.33 -27.73
CA THR A 890 -45.34 -52.19 -29.00
C THR A 890 -43.83 -52.30 -28.83
N ALA A 891 -43.31 -53.53 -28.71
CA ALA A 891 -41.92 -53.89 -28.95
C ALA A 891 -41.53 -53.79 -30.44
N GLN A 892 -40.32 -53.35 -30.81
CA GLN A 892 -39.90 -53.21 -32.21
C GLN A 892 -38.40 -52.86 -32.45
N ASN A 893 -37.67 -53.64 -33.27
CA ASN A 893 -36.33 -53.43 -33.84
C ASN A 893 -35.13 -53.99 -33.04
N SER A 894 -35.33 -55.01 -32.21
CA SER A 894 -34.35 -55.38 -31.16
C SER A 894 -33.65 -56.73 -31.39
N THR A 895 -33.42 -57.56 -30.37
CA THR A 895 -33.01 -58.98 -30.55
C THR A 895 -34.03 -59.99 -30.00
N HIS A 896 -34.79 -59.65 -28.95
CA HIS A 896 -35.99 -60.39 -28.55
C HIS A 896 -37.11 -59.39 -28.28
N ASP A 897 -38.16 -59.38 -29.08
CA ASP A 897 -39.29 -58.48 -28.87
C ASP A 897 -40.39 -59.19 -28.09
N MET A 898 -41.02 -58.52 -27.14
CA MET A 898 -42.20 -59.01 -26.45
C MET A 898 -43.17 -57.86 -26.17
N ALA A 899 -44.45 -58.07 -26.45
CA ALA A 899 -45.50 -57.15 -26.04
C ALA A 899 -46.63 -57.90 -25.36
N ILE A 900 -47.15 -57.36 -24.27
CA ILE A 900 -48.05 -58.06 -23.36
C ILE A 900 -49.21 -57.13 -22.98
N ALA A 901 -50.38 -57.34 -23.57
CA ALA A 901 -51.62 -56.71 -23.12
C ALA A 901 -52.39 -57.67 -22.18
N GLN A 902 -52.95 -57.21 -21.05
CA GLN A 902 -53.70 -58.08 -20.13
C GLN A 902 -54.94 -57.45 -19.46
N ASN A 903 -56.03 -58.22 -19.41
CA ASN A 903 -57.27 -57.92 -18.68
C ASN A 903 -58.09 -56.73 -19.22
N SER A 904 -58.00 -56.47 -20.53
CA SER A 904 -58.51 -55.25 -21.16
C SER A 904 -59.57 -55.54 -22.24
N THR A 905 -60.16 -54.53 -22.89
CA THR A 905 -61.29 -54.78 -23.83
C THR A 905 -60.90 -54.83 -25.31
N HIS A 906 -59.78 -54.23 -25.69
CA HIS A 906 -59.32 -54.14 -27.07
C HIS A 906 -57.80 -54.01 -27.11
N ASP A 907 -57.09 -55.02 -27.59
CA ASP A 907 -55.62 -55.05 -27.52
C ASP A 907 -54.98 -54.95 -28.93
N THR A 908 -53.74 -54.49 -29.04
CA THR A 908 -52.94 -54.63 -30.29
C THR A 908 -51.45 -54.87 -29.98
N PRO A 909 -51.09 -55.97 -29.31
CA PRO A 909 -49.71 -56.23 -28.90
C PRO A 909 -48.80 -56.36 -30.13
N THR A 910 -47.62 -55.77 -30.07
CA THR A 910 -46.74 -55.52 -31.22
C THR A 910 -45.29 -55.86 -30.84
N ALA A 911 -44.58 -56.62 -31.66
CA ALA A 911 -43.22 -57.13 -31.46
C ALA A 911 -42.60 -57.39 -32.85
N GLN A 912 -41.62 -56.61 -33.34
CA GLN A 912 -41.28 -56.54 -34.77
C GLN A 912 -39.80 -56.23 -35.08
N ASN A 913 -39.20 -56.83 -36.11
CA ASN A 913 -37.83 -56.62 -36.64
C ASN A 913 -36.72 -57.09 -35.69
N SER A 914 -37.04 -58.00 -34.76
CA SER A 914 -36.09 -58.53 -33.79
C SER A 914 -35.32 -59.76 -34.30
N THR A 915 -34.68 -60.51 -33.39
CA THR A 915 -34.27 -61.90 -33.68
C THR A 915 -35.31 -62.93 -33.20
N HIS A 916 -36.13 -62.60 -32.18
CA HIS A 916 -37.24 -63.44 -31.70
C HIS A 916 -38.42 -62.59 -31.18
N ASP A 917 -39.54 -62.56 -31.91
CA ASP A 917 -40.64 -61.65 -31.60
C ASP A 917 -41.80 -62.37 -30.90
N MET A 918 -42.45 -61.73 -29.93
CA MET A 918 -43.50 -62.36 -29.12
C MET A 918 -44.57 -61.35 -28.66
N ALA A 919 -45.46 -60.98 -29.57
CA ALA A 919 -46.72 -60.32 -29.20
C ALA A 919 -47.61 -61.31 -28.39
N ILE A 920 -48.28 -60.81 -27.36
CA ILE A 920 -49.14 -61.55 -26.42
C ILE A 920 -50.28 -60.62 -25.98
N ALA A 921 -51.53 -61.10 -26.05
CA ALA A 921 -52.66 -60.47 -25.37
C ALA A 921 -53.39 -61.53 -24.53
N GLN A 922 -53.89 -61.17 -23.33
CA GLN A 922 -54.46 -62.14 -22.38
C GLN A 922 -55.70 -61.62 -21.64
N ASN A 923 -56.74 -62.45 -21.62
CA ASN A 923 -58.06 -62.17 -20.99
C ASN A 923 -58.85 -61.01 -21.65
N SER A 924 -58.56 -60.72 -22.91
CA SER A 924 -59.11 -59.55 -23.62
C SER A 924 -60.17 -59.92 -24.66
N THR A 925 -60.82 -58.93 -25.30
CA THR A 925 -62.03 -59.17 -26.12
C THR A 925 -61.81 -59.08 -27.64
N TYR A 926 -60.78 -58.35 -28.12
CA TYR A 926 -60.47 -58.18 -29.54
C TYR A 926 -59.03 -57.72 -29.73
N ASP A 927 -58.22 -58.40 -30.55
CA ASP A 927 -56.77 -58.16 -30.51
C ASP A 927 -56.05 -58.03 -31.86
N MET A 928 -54.79 -57.58 -31.83
CA MET A 928 -53.92 -57.50 -32.99
C MET A 928 -52.41 -57.70 -32.63
N ASP A 929 -51.97 -58.95 -32.44
CA ASP A 929 -50.57 -59.47 -32.38
C ASP A 929 -49.64 -59.23 -33.61
N ILE A 930 -48.80 -58.21 -33.54
CA ILE A 930 -48.10 -57.57 -34.65
C ILE A 930 -46.60 -57.96 -34.76
N ALA A 931 -46.15 -58.71 -35.81
CA ALA A 931 -44.71 -59.10 -35.96
C ALA A 931 -44.18 -59.32 -37.40
N GLN A 932 -43.04 -58.68 -37.77
CA GLN A 932 -42.42 -58.72 -39.12
C GLN A 932 -40.95 -58.24 -39.16
N ASN A 933 -40.22 -58.58 -40.24
CA ASN A 933 -38.81 -58.18 -40.57
C ASN A 933 -37.71 -58.85 -39.73
N SER A 934 -38.10 -59.84 -38.94
CA SER A 934 -37.32 -60.43 -37.86
C SER A 934 -36.63 -61.72 -38.28
N THR A 935 -35.83 -62.32 -37.37
CA THR A 935 -35.21 -63.63 -37.64
C THR A 935 -36.12 -64.81 -37.25
N TYR A 936 -36.97 -64.64 -36.23
CA TYR A 936 -38.02 -65.57 -35.81
C TYR A 936 -39.20 -64.80 -35.22
N ASP A 937 -40.43 -65.21 -35.53
CA ASP A 937 -41.66 -64.55 -35.06
C ASP A 937 -42.58 -65.53 -34.31
N THR A 938 -43.13 -65.11 -33.16
CA THR A 938 -44.06 -65.88 -32.32
C THR A 938 -45.19 -65.03 -31.69
N PRO A 939 -46.05 -64.37 -32.49
CA PRO A 939 -47.33 -63.83 -31.99
C PRO A 939 -48.16 -64.94 -31.30
N THR A 940 -48.56 -64.69 -30.05
CA THR A 940 -49.02 -65.70 -29.07
C THR A 940 -50.17 -65.17 -28.22
N ALA A 941 -51.21 -64.81 -28.93
CA ALA A 941 -52.52 -64.58 -28.42
C ALA A 941 -53.10 -65.70 -27.54
N GLN A 942 -53.43 -65.42 -26.27
CA GLN A 942 -54.11 -66.38 -25.40
C GLN A 942 -55.42 -65.79 -24.92
N ASN A 943 -56.40 -66.05 -25.77
CA ASN A 943 -57.60 -65.26 -26.02
C ASN A 943 -57.50 -64.11 -27.24
N SER A 944 -56.59 -64.02 -28.38
CA SER A 944 -56.04 -62.81 -29.39
C SER A 944 -55.41 -62.72 -31.03
N THR A 945 -54.58 -61.73 -31.76
CA THR A 945 -54.27 -61.42 -33.38
C THR A 945 -53.02 -60.87 -34.53
N HIS A 946 -52.51 -59.59 -35.07
CA HIS A 946 -51.75 -59.05 -36.47
C HIS A 946 -50.25 -58.27 -37.00
N ASP A 947 -49.84 -56.90 -37.36
CA ASP A 947 -48.52 -56.09 -38.08
C ASP A 947 -47.68 -54.52 -38.01
N MET A 948 -46.23 -54.13 -38.07
CA MET A 948 -45.18 -52.87 -38.59
C MET A 948 -44.24 -51.52 -37.92
N ALA A 949 -42.90 -50.98 -38.27
CA ALA A 949 -41.68 -50.10 -37.51
C ALA A 949 -40.40 -48.92 -37.90
N ILE A 950 -39.38 -48.22 -37.05
CA ILE A 950 -37.89 -47.41 -37.22
C ILE A 950 -36.88 -46.44 -36.13
N ALA A 951 -35.53 -45.81 -36.26
CA ALA A 951 -34.35 -45.04 -35.30
C ALA A 951 -33.13 -43.83 -35.71
N GLN A 952 -31.93 -43.07 -35.23
CA GLN A 952 -30.72 -42.56 -34.15
C GLN A 952 -29.52 -41.32 -34.50
N ASN A 953 -28.31 -40.57 -33.99
CA ASN A 953 -27.22 -39.95 -32.87
C ASN A 953 -25.89 -38.82 -33.26
N SER A 954 -24.70 -38.03 -32.78
CA SER A 954 -23.51 -37.47 -31.70
C SER A 954 -22.37 -36.16 -32.03
N THR A 955 -21.17 -35.39 -31.53
CA THR A 955 -19.97 -34.86 -30.46
C THR A 955 -18.81 -33.56 -30.77
N HIS A 956 -17.61 -32.78 -30.28
CA HIS A 956 -16.32 -32.35 -29.27
C HIS A 956 -15.46 -30.80 -29.31
N ASP A 957 -14.24 -30.03 -28.87
CA ASP A 957 -12.69 -29.80 -28.23
C ASP A 957 -11.83 -28.24 -28.06
N THR A 958 -10.60 -27.50 -27.57
CA THR A 958 -9.26 -27.18 -26.57
C THR A 958 -8.15 -25.78 -26.55
N PRO A 959 -7.03 -25.33 -25.63
CA PRO A 959 -6.11 -23.94 -25.34
C PRO A 959 -4.44 -23.57 -24.78
N THR A 960 -3.70 -22.30 -24.50
CA THR A 960 -2.16 -21.81 -23.87
C THR A 960 -1.50 -20.20 -23.59
N ALA A 961 -0.30 -19.40 -23.13
CA ALA A 961 1.24 -19.15 -22.44
C ALA A 961 2.11 -17.62 -22.09
N GLN A 962 3.41 -17.27 -21.41
CA GLN A 962 4.25 -15.85 -20.94
C GLN A 962 5.95 -15.47 -20.49
N LYS A 963 6.67 -14.22 -20.01
CA LYS A 963 8.23 -13.79 -19.34
C LYS A 963 9.28 -12.37 -18.91
N GLU A 964 9.93 -11.81 -17.68
CA GLU A 964 11.39 -11.11 -16.97
C GLU A 964 12.51 -9.68 -16.85
N GLY A 965 12.85 -8.69 -15.78
CA GLY A 965 14.06 -7.65 -15.09
C GLY A 965 14.45 -5.90 -14.62
N ALA A 966 15.37 -5.21 -13.63
CA ALA A 966 16.40 -3.84 -13.55
C ALA A 966 17.00 -2.61 -12.43
N VAL A 967 18.11 -1.61 -12.61
CA VAL A 967 19.44 -0.97 -11.79
C VAL A 967 20.19 0.60 -11.59
N GLU A 968 20.95 1.16 -10.47
CA GLU A 968 22.18 2.24 -10.02
C GLU A 968 22.43 3.96 -9.84
N LEU A 969 23.04 4.68 -8.74
CA LEU A 969 23.49 6.21 -8.39
C LEU A 969 24.35 6.68 -7.05
N SER A 970 24.81 7.91 -6.45
CA SER A 970 25.16 9.48 -6.54
C SER A 970 25.47 10.40 -5.15
N PRO A 971 25.81 11.79 -5.02
CA PRO A 971 26.38 12.66 -3.80
C PRO A 971 26.04 14.24 -3.31
N PHE A 972 26.78 14.95 -2.31
CA PHE A 972 26.55 16.03 -1.14
C PHE A 972 26.60 17.67 -1.13
N TYR A 973 26.06 18.43 -0.08
CA TYR A 973 26.11 19.95 0.26
C TYR A 973 26.15 20.45 1.78
N TYR A 974 26.43 21.75 2.09
CA TYR A 974 26.31 22.45 3.44
C TYR A 974 25.27 23.63 3.49
N PRO A 975 24.67 23.99 4.66
CA PRO A 975 23.53 24.93 4.85
C PRO A 975 23.87 26.43 4.69
N PRO A 976 22.90 27.35 4.52
CA PRO A 976 23.14 28.80 4.55
C PRO A 976 23.85 29.34 5.81
N ASP A 977 23.45 28.93 7.02
CA ASP A 977 23.87 29.60 8.28
C ASP A 977 25.10 29.01 8.98
N ALA A 978 25.55 27.81 8.61
CA ALA A 978 26.73 27.18 9.20
C ALA A 978 27.76 26.78 8.13
N GLY A 979 29.03 26.88 8.48
CA GLY A 979 30.14 26.43 7.64
C GLY A 979 31.23 25.81 8.49
N LEU A 980 31.93 24.81 7.95
CA LEU A 980 32.99 24.16 8.71
C LEU A 980 34.23 25.08 8.74
N PRO A 981 34.71 25.49 9.93
CA PRO A 981 35.81 26.44 10.02
C PRO A 981 37.16 25.79 9.70
N PHE A 982 37.96 26.46 8.88
CA PHE A 982 39.37 26.13 8.67
C PHE A 982 40.19 27.41 8.42
N GLY A 983 41.50 27.34 8.67
CA GLY A 983 42.40 28.50 8.66
C GLY A 983 42.25 29.40 9.89
N GLY A 984 43.15 30.39 10.03
CA GLY A 984 43.26 31.20 11.23
C GLY A 984 44.17 30.59 12.32
N PRO A 985 44.29 31.23 13.49
CA PRO A 985 45.32 30.91 14.50
C PRO A 985 45.07 29.61 15.27
N ASP A 986 43.82 29.14 15.33
CA ASP A 986 43.42 27.92 16.04
C ASP A 986 43.32 26.68 15.11
N SER A 987 43.78 26.82 13.85
CA SER A 987 43.73 25.81 12.79
C SER A 987 45.13 25.40 12.35
N SER A 988 45.30 24.17 11.89
CA SER A 988 46.56 23.63 11.39
C SER A 988 46.73 23.85 9.89
N ARG A 989 47.96 24.16 9.49
CA ARG A 989 48.33 24.40 8.10
C ARG A 989 48.62 23.13 7.29
N PHE A 990 48.32 21.95 7.85
CA PHE A 990 48.61 20.65 7.24
C PHE A 990 47.33 19.82 7.20
N LEU A 991 46.98 19.36 6.00
CA LEU A 991 45.86 18.44 5.76
C LEU A 991 46.41 17.08 5.30
N ARG A 992 45.75 15.98 5.71
CA ARG A 992 45.94 14.64 5.13
C ARG A 992 44.76 14.35 4.20
N LEU A 993 45.03 14.21 2.92
CA LEU A 993 44.14 13.50 2.00
C LEU A 993 44.35 12.00 2.20
N GLU A 994 43.25 11.25 2.26
CA GLU A 994 43.20 9.81 2.16
C GLU A 994 42.32 9.42 0.97
N VAL A 995 42.77 8.46 0.16
CA VAL A 995 42.01 7.90 -0.98
C VAL A 995 42.03 6.38 -0.89
N HIS A 996 40.85 5.77 -0.89
CA HIS A 996 40.69 4.32 -0.92
C HIS A 996 40.38 3.85 -2.34
N TYR A 997 41.30 3.05 -2.88
CA TYR A 997 41.15 2.36 -4.15
C TYR A 997 40.73 0.91 -3.93
N HIS A 998 39.57 0.53 -4.47
CA HIS A 998 39.12 -0.85 -4.54
C HIS A 998 39.31 -1.36 -5.98
N ASN A 999 40.23 -2.29 -6.18
CA ASN A 999 40.68 -2.75 -7.49
C ASN A 999 40.56 -4.29 -7.60
N PRO A 1000 39.34 -4.86 -7.50
CA PRO A 1000 39.13 -6.32 -7.44
C PRO A 1000 39.54 -7.04 -8.73
N LEU A 1001 39.60 -6.32 -9.85
CA LEU A 1001 40.12 -6.83 -11.14
C LEU A 1001 41.66 -6.73 -11.25
N HIS A 1002 42.35 -6.32 -10.19
CA HIS A 1002 43.82 -6.23 -10.07
C HIS A 1002 44.47 -5.43 -11.23
N ILE A 1003 43.81 -4.40 -11.73
CA ILE A 1003 44.22 -3.66 -12.92
C ILE A 1003 45.49 -2.87 -12.63
N ALA A 1004 46.57 -3.20 -13.32
CA ALA A 1004 47.88 -2.58 -13.14
C ALA A 1004 48.08 -1.34 -14.03
N GLY A 1005 48.80 -0.34 -13.51
CA GLY A 1005 49.28 0.80 -14.31
C GLY A 1005 48.26 1.91 -14.56
N ARG A 1006 47.06 1.83 -13.97
CA ARG A 1006 46.15 2.98 -13.88
C ARG A 1006 46.80 4.10 -13.08
N GLN A 1007 46.65 5.33 -13.54
CA GLN A 1007 47.05 6.54 -12.82
C GLN A 1007 45.81 7.26 -12.31
N ASP A 1008 45.95 7.94 -11.18
CA ASP A 1008 44.87 8.63 -10.49
C ASP A 1008 45.35 9.96 -9.89
N SER A 1009 44.51 10.99 -9.97
CA SER A 1009 44.69 12.28 -9.27
C SER A 1009 43.38 12.72 -8.63
N SER A 1010 42.60 11.76 -8.13
CA SER A 1010 41.31 11.99 -7.52
C SER A 1010 41.46 12.61 -6.13
N GLY A 1011 40.41 13.27 -5.66
CA GLY A 1011 40.36 13.91 -4.35
C GLY A 1011 39.06 14.66 -4.13
N ILE A 1012 39.07 15.57 -3.16
CA ILE A 1012 37.90 16.39 -2.82
C ILE A 1012 38.15 17.85 -3.20
N ARG A 1013 37.16 18.47 -3.86
CA ARG A 1013 37.09 19.92 -4.07
C ARG A 1013 36.26 20.52 -2.95
N LEU A 1014 36.92 21.32 -2.11
CA LEU A 1014 36.29 22.11 -1.05
C LEU A 1014 35.90 23.47 -1.60
N TYR A 1015 34.65 23.89 -1.40
CA TYR A 1015 34.17 25.24 -1.67
C TYR A 1015 34.15 26.01 -0.36
N TYR A 1016 34.73 27.21 -0.31
CA TYR A 1016 34.85 27.98 0.93
C TYR A 1016 34.73 29.49 0.72
N THR A 1017 34.35 30.21 1.77
CA THR A 1017 34.24 31.68 1.77
C THR A 1017 34.96 32.31 2.98
N PRO A 1018 35.56 33.51 2.81
CA PRO A 1018 36.04 34.33 3.93
C PRO A 1018 34.90 35.05 4.65
N THR A 1019 33.70 35.16 4.06
CA THR A 1019 32.50 35.65 4.73
C THR A 1019 31.95 34.55 5.63
N LEU A 1020 32.47 34.49 6.86
CA LEU A 1020 32.07 33.49 7.85
C LEU A 1020 30.55 33.54 8.08
N ARG A 1021 29.93 32.36 8.06
CA ARG A 1021 28.52 32.16 8.38
C ARG A 1021 28.27 32.29 9.89
N LYS A 1022 26.99 32.33 10.23
CA LYS A 1022 26.38 32.59 11.55
C LYS A 1022 27.02 31.77 12.68
N TYR A 1023 27.26 30.48 12.44
CA TYR A 1023 28.02 29.61 13.34
C TYR A 1023 29.11 28.82 12.61
N ASP A 1024 30.14 28.45 13.36
CA ASP A 1024 30.98 27.31 13.02
C ASP A 1024 30.14 26.03 13.10
N ALA A 1025 30.25 25.19 12.08
CA ALA A 1025 29.78 23.80 12.12
C ALA A 1025 30.75 22.91 12.91
N GLY A 1026 30.23 21.83 13.49
CA GLY A 1026 31.02 20.73 14.05
C GLY A 1026 30.64 19.39 13.42
N ILE A 1027 31.51 18.39 13.61
CA ILE A 1027 31.23 16.97 13.34
C ILE A 1027 31.55 16.22 14.63
N MET A 1028 30.66 15.33 15.08
CA MET A 1028 30.88 14.45 16.23
C MET A 1028 30.67 12.99 15.84
N GLU A 1029 31.53 12.12 16.37
CA GLU A 1029 31.52 10.69 16.12
C GLU A 1029 30.83 9.96 17.29
N LEU A 1030 29.69 9.32 17.02
CA LEU A 1030 28.88 8.61 18.03
C LEU A 1030 28.79 7.11 17.74
N GLY A 1031 28.49 6.29 18.76
CA GLY A 1031 28.32 4.84 18.64
C GLY A 1031 29.26 4.03 19.55
N LEU A 1032 29.88 2.99 19.02
CA LEU A 1032 30.76 2.08 19.77
C LEU A 1032 32.24 2.47 19.69
N VAL A 1033 33.00 2.16 20.76
CA VAL A 1033 34.45 2.30 20.76
C VAL A 1033 35.13 1.19 19.96
N TYR A 1034 36.21 1.53 19.27
CA TYR A 1034 36.99 0.61 18.44
C TYR A 1034 37.91 -0.28 19.28
N THR A 1035 37.32 -1.23 20.02
CA THR A 1035 38.05 -2.24 20.79
C THR A 1035 37.26 -3.57 20.88
N PRO A 1036 37.93 -4.73 21.08
CA PRO A 1036 37.29 -6.05 21.19
C PRO A 1036 36.33 -6.29 22.37
N VAL A 1037 35.93 -5.24 23.12
CA VAL A 1037 35.04 -5.36 24.28
C VAL A 1037 33.56 -5.49 23.89
N MET A 1038 33.19 -5.03 22.69
CA MET A 1038 31.86 -5.17 22.07
C MET A 1038 31.92 -6.09 20.83
N ALA A 1039 32.69 -7.18 20.90
CA ALA A 1039 32.94 -8.06 19.77
C ALA A 1039 31.74 -8.99 19.47
N ILE A 1040 31.45 -9.18 18.17
CA ILE A 1040 30.43 -10.10 17.67
C ILE A 1040 30.92 -11.56 17.82
N PRO A 1041 30.13 -12.48 18.41
CA PRO A 1041 30.48 -13.89 18.44
C PRO A 1041 30.57 -14.52 17.03
N PRO A 1042 31.56 -15.39 16.77
CA PRO A 1042 31.71 -15.99 15.44
C PRO A 1042 30.52 -16.89 15.09
N ARG A 1043 30.09 -16.83 13.82
CA ARG A 1043 29.03 -17.66 13.20
C ARG A 1043 27.60 -17.46 13.70
N GLN A 1044 27.31 -16.34 14.37
CA GLN A 1044 25.90 -15.93 14.52
C GLN A 1044 25.32 -15.54 13.15
N GLN A 1045 24.03 -15.77 12.93
CA GLN A 1045 23.34 -15.33 11.71
C GLN A 1045 22.97 -13.85 11.81
N ASN A 1046 22.42 -13.44 12.95
CA ASN A 1046 22.16 -12.05 13.34
C ASN A 1046 22.73 -11.83 14.76
N PHE A 1047 23.21 -10.62 15.05
CA PHE A 1047 23.66 -10.19 16.38
C PHE A 1047 23.62 -8.66 16.43
N GLU A 1048 22.96 -8.07 17.44
CA GLU A 1048 22.79 -6.61 17.55
C GLU A 1048 23.85 -6.00 18.48
N LEU A 1049 24.21 -4.73 18.26
CA LEU A 1049 25.22 -4.01 19.03
C LEU A 1049 24.85 -2.51 19.17
N THR A 1050 24.32 -2.13 20.33
CA THR A 1050 23.85 -0.75 20.59
C THR A 1050 24.93 0.15 21.19
N GLY A 1051 25.20 1.30 20.56
CA GLY A 1051 26.06 2.36 21.09
C GLY A 1051 25.26 3.55 21.63
N TYR A 1052 25.68 4.10 22.78
CA TYR A 1052 24.93 5.10 23.54
C TYR A 1052 25.70 6.41 23.72
N CYS A 1053 25.10 7.54 23.33
CA CYS A 1053 25.52 8.86 23.78
C CYS A 1053 24.66 9.30 24.98
N THR A 1054 25.09 8.95 26.19
CA THR A 1054 24.26 9.13 27.41
C THR A 1054 23.91 10.59 27.69
N ALA A 1055 22.73 10.81 28.29
CA ALA A 1055 22.25 12.14 28.72
C ALA A 1055 23.25 12.92 29.58
N LYS A 1056 24.11 12.22 30.34
CA LYS A 1056 25.20 12.81 31.12
C LYS A 1056 26.28 13.44 30.25
N CYS A 1057 26.67 12.79 29.15
CA CYS A 1057 27.65 13.35 28.23
C CYS A 1057 27.05 14.55 27.47
N THR A 1058 25.84 14.39 26.91
CA THR A 1058 25.19 15.49 26.17
C THR A 1058 24.92 16.70 27.06
N GLN A 1059 24.44 16.54 28.30
CA GLN A 1059 24.26 17.63 29.26
C GLN A 1059 25.56 18.26 29.76
N THR A 1060 26.70 17.58 29.65
CA THR A 1060 28.03 18.12 30.01
C THR A 1060 28.69 18.86 28.86
N ALA A 1061 28.46 18.41 27.62
CA ALA A 1061 29.24 18.80 26.45
C ALA A 1061 28.49 19.65 25.41
N LEU A 1062 27.15 19.58 25.38
CA LEU A 1062 26.30 20.38 24.52
C LEU A 1062 25.74 21.60 25.28
N PRO A 1063 25.43 22.73 24.61
CA PRO A 1063 24.83 23.89 25.25
C PRO A 1063 23.40 23.60 25.71
N SER A 1064 22.89 24.36 26.69
CA SER A 1064 21.55 24.18 27.27
C SER A 1064 20.38 24.46 26.31
N ARG A 1065 20.64 25.06 25.14
CA ARG A 1065 19.66 25.19 24.04
C ARG A 1065 19.69 24.02 23.05
N GLY A 1066 20.58 23.06 23.25
CA GLY A 1066 20.84 21.98 22.31
C GLY A 1066 21.72 22.38 21.13
N ILE A 1067 22.04 21.38 20.31
CA ILE A 1067 22.52 21.52 18.94
C ILE A 1067 21.40 21.08 18.03
N HIS A 1068 21.46 21.45 16.76
CA HIS A 1068 20.62 20.88 15.74
C HIS A 1068 21.48 19.98 14.86
N ILE A 1069 20.96 18.78 14.63
CA ILE A 1069 21.60 17.77 13.79
C ILE A 1069 21.36 18.19 12.34
N PHE A 1070 22.44 18.21 11.55
CA PHE A 1070 22.43 18.76 10.20
C PHE A 1070 23.03 17.84 9.14
N ALA A 1071 23.84 16.86 9.54
CA ALA A 1071 24.15 15.69 8.71
C ALA A 1071 24.35 14.45 9.56
N SER A 1072 24.31 13.30 8.88
CA SER A 1072 24.53 11.97 9.43
C SER A 1072 25.23 11.13 8.35
N GLN A 1073 26.16 10.28 8.76
CA GLN A 1073 26.86 9.34 7.89
C GLN A 1073 27.16 8.07 8.70
N LEU A 1074 26.34 7.04 8.48
CA LEU A 1074 26.46 5.72 9.10
C LEU A 1074 27.77 5.04 8.67
N HIS A 1075 28.40 4.28 9.56
CA HIS A 1075 29.60 3.52 9.21
C HIS A 1075 29.78 2.21 10.00
N THR A 1076 30.02 1.13 9.27
CA THR A 1076 30.43 -0.20 9.76
C THR A 1076 31.46 -0.85 8.82
N HIS A 1077 32.04 -1.98 9.23
CA HIS A 1077 32.83 -2.85 8.34
C HIS A 1077 31.99 -4.06 7.88
N LEU A 1078 32.64 -5.11 7.37
CA LEU A 1078 32.09 -6.12 6.46
C LEU A 1078 30.99 -7.02 7.06
N ALA A 1079 30.87 -7.09 8.38
CA ALA A 1079 29.79 -7.80 9.07
C ALA A 1079 28.51 -6.97 9.20
N GLY A 1080 28.57 -5.64 9.01
CA GLY A 1080 27.40 -4.77 9.05
C GLY A 1080 26.35 -5.14 7.98
N ARG A 1081 25.08 -5.11 8.35
CA ARG A 1081 23.95 -5.48 7.47
C ARG A 1081 22.83 -4.45 7.44
N GLY A 1082 22.52 -3.84 8.58
CA GLY A 1082 21.67 -2.66 8.69
C GLY A 1082 22.15 -1.80 9.85
N VAL A 1083 21.91 -0.49 9.78
CA VAL A 1083 22.39 0.48 10.78
C VAL A 1083 21.35 1.59 10.97
N ARG A 1084 21.11 1.99 12.22
CA ARG A 1084 20.09 2.98 12.61
C ARG A 1084 20.64 3.90 13.69
N THR A 1085 20.39 5.20 13.58
CA THR A 1085 20.67 6.18 14.65
C THR A 1085 19.37 6.86 15.06
N VAL A 1086 19.07 6.86 16.36
CA VAL A 1086 17.87 7.49 16.93
C VAL A 1086 18.21 8.55 17.97
N LEU A 1087 17.41 9.62 17.98
CA LEU A 1087 17.37 10.57 19.08
C LEU A 1087 16.35 10.12 20.13
N VAL A 1088 16.82 9.90 21.35
CA VAL A 1088 15.98 9.49 22.49
C VAL A 1088 15.86 10.66 23.48
N ARG A 1089 14.64 11.01 23.88
CA ARG A 1089 14.37 12.00 24.94
C ARG A 1089 13.33 11.43 25.91
N GLY A 1090 13.57 11.59 27.21
CA GLY A 1090 12.66 11.06 28.25
C GLY A 1090 12.44 9.54 28.23
N GLY A 1091 13.31 8.78 27.55
CA GLY A 1091 13.16 7.33 27.33
C GLY A 1091 12.34 6.95 26.09
N ARG A 1092 11.82 7.91 25.30
CA ARG A 1092 11.13 7.65 24.04
C ARG A 1092 12.05 7.97 22.85
N GLU A 1093 12.05 7.14 21.82
CA GLU A 1093 12.54 7.57 20.50
C GLU A 1093 11.66 8.72 20.00
N VAL A 1094 12.28 9.76 19.45
CA VAL A 1094 11.59 10.98 18.98
C VAL A 1094 11.84 11.25 17.50
N GLU A 1095 12.98 10.80 16.97
CA GLU A 1095 13.46 11.10 15.62
C GLU A 1095 14.46 10.01 15.21
N VAL A 1096 14.34 9.50 13.99
CA VAL A 1096 15.38 8.69 13.34
C VAL A 1096 16.31 9.65 12.62
N VAL A 1097 17.57 9.73 13.07
CA VAL A 1097 18.58 10.63 12.51
C VAL A 1097 19.08 10.13 11.15
N GLN A 1098 19.20 8.81 10.99
CA GLN A 1098 19.42 8.10 9.72
C GLN A 1098 19.22 6.60 9.93
N GLU A 1099 18.78 5.91 8.87
CA GLU A 1099 18.63 4.45 8.82
C GLU A 1099 19.05 3.93 7.44
N ASP A 1100 19.64 2.74 7.37
CA ASP A 1100 19.74 1.93 6.15
C ASP A 1100 19.67 0.45 6.58
N LYS A 1101 18.58 -0.23 6.23
CA LYS A 1101 18.34 -1.64 6.61
C LYS A 1101 19.06 -2.64 5.71
N HIS A 1102 19.42 -2.20 4.50
CA HIS A 1102 20.13 -2.99 3.50
C HIS A 1102 21.60 -2.59 3.38
N TYR A 1103 22.12 -1.85 4.37
CA TYR A 1103 23.46 -1.26 4.43
C TYR A 1103 24.54 -2.13 3.79
N SER A 1104 25.30 -1.52 2.88
CA SER A 1104 26.42 -2.13 2.18
C SER A 1104 27.68 -1.30 2.35
N THR A 1105 28.72 -1.92 2.88
CA THR A 1105 30.08 -1.34 2.96
C THR A 1105 30.66 -0.98 1.59
N HIS A 1106 30.06 -1.46 0.50
CA HIS A 1106 30.47 -1.12 -0.87
C HIS A 1106 30.11 0.33 -1.25
N TYR A 1107 29.20 0.97 -0.50
CA TYR A 1107 29.01 2.42 -0.58
C TYR A 1107 29.89 3.13 0.43
N GLN A 1108 29.55 3.04 1.72
CA GLN A 1108 30.18 3.82 2.79
C GLN A 1108 31.36 3.05 3.41
N GLY A 1109 32.43 2.92 2.63
CA GLY A 1109 33.63 2.18 3.00
C GLY A 1109 34.49 2.86 4.08
N GLY A 1110 35.30 2.06 4.77
CA GLY A 1110 36.29 2.45 5.77
C GLY A 1110 37.26 1.30 6.02
N PHE A 1111 38.21 1.46 6.95
CA PHE A 1111 39.38 0.58 7.07
C PHE A 1111 39.08 -0.92 7.13
N GLY A 1112 39.64 -1.68 6.19
CA GLY A 1112 39.70 -3.14 6.26
C GLY A 1112 40.65 -3.64 7.36
N ILE A 1113 40.22 -3.55 8.62
CA ILE A 1113 40.84 -4.20 9.79
C ILE A 1113 40.06 -5.47 10.18
N GLU A 1114 40.67 -6.36 10.96
CA GLU A 1114 40.03 -7.58 11.48
C GLU A 1114 39.02 -7.31 12.64
N GLU A 1115 38.62 -6.05 12.82
CA GLU A 1115 37.76 -5.55 13.89
C GLU A 1115 36.58 -4.77 13.27
N GLU A 1116 35.41 -4.82 13.90
CA GLU A 1116 34.20 -4.13 13.39
C GLU A 1116 34.05 -2.70 13.90
N MET A 1117 33.23 -1.92 13.19
CA MET A 1117 32.76 -0.60 13.62
C MET A 1117 31.24 -0.55 13.61
N CYS A 1118 30.66 0.24 14.52
CA CYS A 1118 29.25 0.63 14.51
C CYS A 1118 29.16 2.06 15.04
N VAL A 1119 29.18 3.02 14.11
CA VAL A 1119 29.23 4.46 14.41
C VAL A 1119 28.44 5.29 13.42
N ASN A 1120 28.28 6.57 13.75
CA ASN A 1120 27.73 7.59 12.87
C ASN A 1120 28.53 8.90 13.05
N TYR A 1121 28.84 9.59 11.95
CA TYR A 1121 29.39 10.94 11.94
C TYR A 1121 28.26 11.96 11.80
N VAL A 1122 27.88 12.57 12.92
CA VAL A 1122 26.82 13.59 12.95
C VAL A 1122 27.43 14.99 12.82
N HIS A 1123 27.05 15.73 11.78
CA HIS A 1123 27.39 17.16 11.65
C HIS A 1123 26.30 18.01 12.33
N TYR A 1124 26.66 19.16 12.91
CA TYR A 1124 25.74 19.96 13.73
C TYR A 1124 26.07 21.46 13.83
N TYR A 1125 25.04 22.30 14.09
CA TYR A 1125 25.15 23.73 14.49
C TYR A 1125 24.59 23.92 15.93
N PRO A 1126 25.19 24.79 16.79
CA PRO A 1126 26.53 25.39 16.72
C PRO A 1126 27.64 24.41 17.16
N ARG A 1127 28.87 24.56 16.63
CA ARG A 1127 30.05 23.77 17.05
C ARG A 1127 30.26 23.85 18.57
N THR A 1128 30.38 22.68 19.20
CA THR A 1128 30.73 22.56 20.62
C THR A 1128 32.19 22.07 20.74
N LYS A 1129 32.61 21.70 21.96
CA LYS A 1129 33.84 20.95 22.13
C LYS A 1129 33.67 19.45 21.92
N LEU A 1130 32.44 18.92 21.86
CA LEU A 1130 32.20 17.48 21.71
C LEU A 1130 32.61 17.01 20.32
N GLU A 1131 33.60 16.12 20.29
CA GLU A 1131 34.10 15.48 19.08
C GLU A 1131 33.76 13.97 19.08
N LEU A 1132 33.67 13.37 20.27
CA LEU A 1132 33.48 11.93 20.46
C LEU A 1132 32.42 11.66 21.55
N CYS A 1133 31.41 10.87 21.24
CA CYS A 1133 30.43 10.38 22.20
C CYS A 1133 30.14 8.88 22.01
N LYS A 1134 31.01 8.04 22.56
CA LYS A 1134 30.95 6.58 22.38
C LYS A 1134 30.80 5.81 23.68
N SER A 1135 30.29 4.59 23.61
CA SER A 1135 30.12 3.70 24.76
C SER A 1135 30.69 2.30 24.56
N HIS A 1136 30.86 1.57 25.66
CA HIS A 1136 31.03 0.12 25.69
C HIS A 1136 30.65 -0.47 27.06
N VAL A 1137 30.51 -1.79 27.19
CA VAL A 1137 30.33 -2.46 28.49
C VAL A 1137 31.51 -2.23 29.44
N ASP A 1138 31.27 -2.01 30.74
CA ASP A 1138 32.33 -1.89 31.76
C ASP A 1138 33.20 -3.16 31.76
N LEU A 1139 34.51 -2.95 31.63
CA LEU A 1139 35.52 -4.01 31.54
C LEU A 1139 35.48 -4.97 32.74
N GLY A 1140 35.08 -4.50 33.91
CA GLY A 1140 34.92 -5.31 35.13
C GLY A 1140 33.64 -6.15 35.17
N TYR A 1141 32.63 -5.88 34.33
CA TYR A 1141 31.51 -6.79 34.08
C TYR A 1141 31.85 -7.79 32.97
N LEU A 1142 32.49 -7.34 31.89
CA LEU A 1142 33.00 -8.24 30.83
C LEU A 1142 34.01 -9.27 31.37
N GLN A 1143 34.91 -8.86 32.26
CA GLN A 1143 35.80 -9.78 32.97
C GLN A 1143 35.05 -10.78 33.86
N LYS A 1144 33.89 -10.44 34.45
CA LYS A 1144 33.06 -11.41 35.20
C LYS A 1144 32.47 -12.46 34.25
N TYR A 1145 32.00 -12.05 33.08
CA TYR A 1145 31.51 -12.96 32.03
C TYR A 1145 32.58 -13.98 31.63
N PHE A 1146 33.78 -13.54 31.23
CA PHE A 1146 34.87 -14.47 30.88
C PHE A 1146 35.26 -15.39 32.05
N ASN A 1147 35.32 -14.88 33.28
CA ASN A 1147 35.57 -15.69 34.47
C ASN A 1147 34.44 -16.69 34.80
N PHE A 1148 33.19 -16.40 34.40
CA PHE A 1148 32.04 -17.28 34.59
C PHE A 1148 32.03 -18.40 33.54
N ILE A 1149 32.09 -18.06 32.25
CA ILE A 1149 32.03 -19.05 31.16
C ILE A 1149 33.24 -19.99 31.19
N ASN A 1150 34.47 -19.50 31.42
CA ASN A 1150 35.65 -20.38 31.53
C ASN A 1150 35.55 -21.39 32.69
N ARG A 1151 34.92 -21.01 33.81
CA ARG A 1151 34.64 -21.96 34.92
C ARG A 1151 33.55 -22.97 34.55
N PHE A 1152 32.53 -22.54 33.80
CA PHE A 1152 31.44 -23.40 33.34
C PHE A 1152 31.93 -24.43 32.30
N GLN A 1153 32.81 -24.02 31.39
CA GLN A 1153 33.49 -24.88 30.40
C GLN A 1153 34.61 -25.76 31.03
N GLY A 1154 34.80 -25.72 32.35
CA GLY A 1154 35.72 -26.62 33.08
C GLY A 1154 37.21 -26.27 32.98
N GLY A 1155 37.55 -25.06 32.54
CA GLY A 1155 38.93 -24.60 32.48
C GLY A 1155 39.56 -24.31 33.85
N ASP A 1156 40.89 -24.39 33.92
CA ASP A 1156 41.65 -23.90 35.08
C ASP A 1156 41.35 -22.40 35.34
N PRO A 1157 41.50 -21.91 36.58
CA PRO A 1157 41.22 -20.52 36.91
C PRO A 1157 42.18 -19.57 36.18
N CYS A 1158 41.69 -19.00 35.08
CA CYS A 1158 42.37 -18.04 34.21
C CYS A 1158 43.10 -16.94 35.00
N SER A 1159 44.30 -16.59 34.54
CA SER A 1159 45.03 -15.37 34.95
C SER A 1159 44.39 -14.08 34.37
N CYS A 1160 43.07 -13.97 34.44
CA CYS A 1160 42.23 -12.99 33.73
C CYS A 1160 42.35 -11.53 34.22
N GLY A 1161 43.39 -11.22 35.02
CA GLY A 1161 43.87 -9.86 35.31
C GLY A 1161 45.20 -9.50 34.59
N GLN A 1162 45.63 -10.33 33.63
CA GLN A 1162 46.86 -10.14 32.84
C GLN A 1162 46.65 -10.39 31.33
N SER A 1163 45.62 -11.15 30.94
CA SER A 1163 45.32 -11.47 29.54
C SER A 1163 44.44 -10.40 28.88
N ASP A 1164 44.76 -10.04 27.64
CA ASP A 1164 43.98 -9.10 26.83
C ASP A 1164 42.60 -9.66 26.44
N VAL A 1165 41.62 -8.78 26.19
CA VAL A 1165 40.22 -9.15 25.89
C VAL A 1165 40.14 -10.03 24.64
N THR A 1166 40.92 -9.73 23.60
CA THR A 1166 41.04 -10.55 22.38
C THR A 1166 41.47 -11.98 22.69
N GLN A 1167 42.35 -12.18 23.68
CA GLN A 1167 42.82 -13.51 24.08
C GLN A 1167 41.76 -14.24 24.90
N GLN A 1168 40.98 -13.53 25.72
CA GLN A 1168 39.86 -14.11 26.47
C GLN A 1168 38.73 -14.55 25.52
N PHE A 1169 38.34 -13.69 24.56
CA PHE A 1169 37.31 -13.98 23.55
C PHE A 1169 37.68 -15.18 22.66
N ASN A 1170 38.94 -15.26 22.21
CA ASN A 1170 39.45 -16.40 21.43
C ASN A 1170 39.73 -17.67 22.26
N SER A 1171 39.64 -17.63 23.59
CA SER A 1171 39.82 -18.80 24.45
C SER A 1171 38.52 -19.55 24.77
N LEU A 1172 37.36 -18.94 24.51
CA LEU A 1172 36.05 -19.56 24.72
C LEU A 1172 35.62 -20.40 23.53
N THR A 1173 34.87 -21.47 23.81
CA THR A 1173 34.06 -22.12 22.77
C THR A 1173 32.77 -21.32 22.57
N TRP A 1174 32.48 -20.92 21.33
CA TRP A 1174 31.27 -20.17 21.00
C TRP A 1174 30.17 -21.11 20.48
N ASP A 1175 29.05 -21.11 21.20
CA ASP A 1175 27.80 -21.79 20.91
C ASP A 1175 26.64 -20.79 21.17
N THR A 1176 25.40 -21.19 20.90
CA THR A 1176 24.23 -20.33 21.06
C THR A 1176 24.09 -19.79 22.48
N PHE A 1177 24.33 -20.62 23.51
CA PHE A 1177 24.21 -20.23 24.91
C PHE A 1177 25.24 -19.16 25.31
N ASN A 1178 26.51 -19.33 24.91
CA ASN A 1178 27.54 -18.33 25.20
C ASN A 1178 27.31 -17.03 24.39
N GLY A 1179 26.67 -17.11 23.21
CA GLY A 1179 26.19 -15.96 22.45
C GLY A 1179 25.07 -15.20 23.17
N GLU A 1180 23.99 -15.89 23.56
CA GLU A 1180 22.84 -15.33 24.31
C GLU A 1180 23.25 -14.69 25.64
N VAL A 1181 24.19 -15.30 26.38
CA VAL A 1181 24.69 -14.75 27.65
C VAL A 1181 25.61 -13.54 27.43
N LEU A 1182 26.28 -13.42 26.28
CA LEU A 1182 27.04 -12.21 25.93
C LEU A 1182 26.10 -11.07 25.48
N ASP A 1183 25.10 -11.36 24.66
CA ASP A 1183 24.04 -10.40 24.29
C ASP A 1183 23.37 -9.84 25.56
N SER A 1184 22.90 -10.73 26.43
CA SER A 1184 22.27 -10.34 27.70
C SER A 1184 23.21 -9.52 28.59
N LEU A 1185 24.54 -9.75 28.53
CA LEU A 1185 25.52 -8.90 29.20
C LEU A 1185 25.57 -7.50 28.57
N TYR A 1186 25.70 -7.38 27.25
CA TYR A 1186 25.73 -6.09 26.55
C TYR A 1186 24.45 -5.28 26.78
N ASN A 1187 23.29 -5.96 26.83
CA ASN A 1187 21.97 -5.36 27.01
C ASN A 1187 21.56 -5.13 28.48
N THR A 1188 22.38 -5.49 29.48
CA THR A 1188 22.05 -5.27 30.91
C THR A 1188 23.18 -4.75 31.80
N ALA A 1189 24.45 -4.86 31.40
CA ALA A 1189 25.57 -4.43 32.23
C ALA A 1189 25.85 -2.91 32.12
N PRO A 1190 26.32 -2.25 33.20
CA PRO A 1190 26.72 -0.84 33.15
C PRO A 1190 27.80 -0.57 32.09
N ILE A 1191 27.71 0.60 31.45
CA ILE A 1191 28.58 1.02 30.35
C ILE A 1191 29.65 2.03 30.80
N SER A 1192 30.77 2.07 30.11
CA SER A 1192 31.80 3.10 30.21
C SER A 1192 31.73 4.02 28.98
N MET A 1193 31.95 5.32 29.20
CA MET A 1193 31.69 6.39 28.23
C MET A 1193 32.97 7.10 27.78
N HIS A 1194 33.19 7.19 26.48
CA HIS A 1194 34.16 8.08 25.85
C HIS A 1194 33.46 9.39 25.45
N CYS A 1195 33.42 10.33 26.38
CA CYS A 1195 32.89 11.68 26.19
C CYS A 1195 34.06 12.66 26.06
N ASN A 1196 34.58 12.86 24.84
CA ASN A 1196 35.85 13.58 24.63
C ASN A 1196 35.68 14.93 23.90
N GLN A 1197 36.51 15.88 24.30
CA GLN A 1197 36.71 17.16 23.65
C GLN A 1197 37.50 17.01 22.33
N SER A 1198 37.45 17.99 21.43
CA SER A 1198 38.29 18.07 20.22
C SER A 1198 39.82 18.04 20.48
N THR A 1199 40.26 18.20 21.73
CA THR A 1199 41.67 17.97 22.16
C THR A 1199 42.00 16.49 22.39
N ALA A 1200 41.04 15.58 22.16
CA ALA A 1200 41.00 14.17 22.55
C ALA A 1200 40.97 13.91 24.08
N GLU A 1201 40.90 14.94 24.92
CA GLU A 1201 40.77 14.82 26.38
C GLU A 1201 39.31 14.61 26.80
N LEU A 1202 39.04 13.77 27.80
CA LEU A 1202 37.71 13.60 28.38
C LEU A 1202 37.16 14.91 28.96
N PHE A 1203 35.83 15.09 28.93
CA PHE A 1203 35.18 16.11 29.75
C PHE A 1203 35.30 15.77 31.25
N PRO A 1204 35.27 16.75 32.18
CA PRO A 1204 35.34 16.46 33.61
C PRO A 1204 34.09 15.73 34.12
N GLY A 1205 34.26 14.48 34.59
CA GLY A 1205 33.18 13.68 35.16
C GLY A 1205 33.58 12.22 35.42
N ASP A 1206 32.74 11.48 36.15
CA ASP A 1206 32.84 10.02 36.26
C ASP A 1206 32.22 9.37 35.01
N TRP A 1207 33.00 8.65 34.21
CA TRP A 1207 32.52 8.06 32.94
C TRP A 1207 32.43 6.53 32.93
N GLU A 1208 32.97 5.86 33.95
CA GLU A 1208 32.87 4.41 34.15
C GLU A 1208 31.52 4.02 34.78
N ARG A 1209 30.96 2.85 34.43
CA ARG A 1209 29.75 2.27 35.08
C ARG A 1209 28.54 3.20 35.11
N GLN A 1210 28.28 3.89 34.01
CA GLN A 1210 27.01 4.56 33.80
C GLN A 1210 25.92 3.51 33.56
N GLU A 1211 24.70 3.80 33.99
CA GLU A 1211 23.55 2.92 33.77
C GLU A 1211 23.13 2.96 32.29
N LEU A 1212 22.63 1.84 31.77
CA LEU A 1212 22.14 1.74 30.40
C LEU A 1212 20.89 2.62 30.22
N PRO A 1213 20.87 3.55 29.24
CA PRO A 1213 19.69 4.33 28.91
C PRO A 1213 18.48 3.42 28.63
N GLN A 1214 17.37 3.67 29.32
CA GLN A 1214 16.14 2.91 29.10
C GLN A 1214 15.35 3.52 27.94
N VAL A 1215 15.02 2.69 26.95
CA VAL A 1215 14.08 3.03 25.87
C VAL A 1215 12.76 2.33 26.16
N THR A 1216 11.66 3.08 26.15
CA THR A 1216 10.31 2.65 26.57
C THR A 1216 9.27 2.73 25.45
N SER A 1217 9.58 3.38 24.33
CA SER A 1217 8.79 3.33 23.10
C SER A 1217 9.68 3.64 21.89
N HIS A 1218 9.57 2.82 20.84
CA HIS A 1218 10.23 3.03 19.55
C HIS A 1218 9.36 3.84 18.58
N LEU A 1219 9.98 4.50 17.61
CA LEU A 1219 9.30 5.28 16.56
C LEU A 1219 8.93 4.36 15.39
N GLN A 1220 7.65 4.27 15.03
CA GLN A 1220 7.16 3.45 13.91
C GLN A 1220 7.37 4.14 12.55
N ARG A 1221 7.58 3.36 11.48
CA ARG A 1221 7.64 3.89 10.10
C ARG A 1221 6.23 4.23 9.57
N PRO A 1222 6.08 5.22 8.67
CA PRO A 1222 4.85 5.38 7.91
C PRO A 1222 4.52 4.12 7.09
N PRO A 1223 3.28 3.61 7.11
CA PRO A 1223 2.89 2.48 6.27
C PRO A 1223 2.82 2.84 4.78
N TYR A 1224 3.25 1.92 3.92
CA TYR A 1224 3.14 2.04 2.45
C TYR A 1224 1.68 1.89 1.97
N PRO A 1225 1.32 2.35 0.75
CA PRO A 1225 -0.07 2.32 0.26
C PRO A 1225 -0.73 0.94 0.30
N CYS A 1226 0.02 -0.12 0.01
CA CYS A 1226 -0.46 -1.50 0.03
C CYS A 1226 -0.53 -2.11 1.45
N GLU A 1227 0.26 -1.62 2.41
CA GLU A 1227 0.09 -1.93 3.85
C GLU A 1227 -1.21 -1.31 4.42
N ARG A 1228 -1.93 -0.49 3.64
CA ARG A 1228 -3.22 0.15 3.98
C ARG A 1228 -4.39 -0.33 3.12
N GLY A 1229 -4.28 -1.46 2.43
CA GLY A 1229 -5.39 -2.07 1.68
C GLY A 1229 -5.88 -1.30 0.45
N ARG A 1230 -5.17 -0.24 0.01
CA ARG A 1230 -5.52 0.46 -1.24
C ARG A 1230 -5.16 -0.39 -2.45
N VAL A 1231 -6.16 -1.07 -3.00
CA VAL A 1231 -6.07 -1.73 -4.31
C VAL A 1231 -5.81 -0.67 -5.38
N PHE A 1232 -4.56 -0.49 -5.76
CA PHE A 1232 -4.24 0.00 -7.10
C PHE A 1232 -4.80 -1.00 -8.10
N THR A 1233 -5.45 -0.52 -9.16
CA THR A 1233 -6.01 -1.39 -10.20
C THR A 1233 -4.88 -1.96 -11.07
N ALA A 1234 -4.20 -2.99 -10.56
CA ALA A 1234 -3.33 -3.84 -11.36
C ALA A 1234 -4.16 -4.40 -12.53
N GLN A 1235 -3.81 -4.02 -13.76
CA GLN A 1235 -4.42 -4.64 -14.92
C GLN A 1235 -3.90 -6.07 -15.00
N ALA A 1236 -4.81 -7.04 -15.17
CA ALA A 1236 -4.46 -8.41 -15.55
C ALA A 1236 -3.83 -8.39 -16.96
N GLY A 1237 -2.54 -8.08 -17.01
CA GLY A 1237 -1.86 -7.59 -18.20
C GLY A 1237 -1.20 -8.70 -19.00
N SER A 1238 -1.59 -8.82 -20.26
CA SER A 1238 -0.73 -9.49 -21.24
C SER A 1238 0.53 -8.65 -21.48
N PRO A 1239 1.73 -9.26 -21.60
CA PRO A 1239 2.96 -8.52 -21.88
C PRO A 1239 2.87 -7.72 -23.20
N THR A 1240 3.44 -6.51 -23.18
CA THR A 1240 3.36 -5.52 -24.26
C THR A 1240 4.24 -5.89 -25.45
N GLU A 1241 3.70 -5.84 -26.68
CA GLU A 1241 4.45 -6.13 -27.91
C GLU A 1241 5.38 -4.96 -28.31
N VAL A 1242 6.61 -5.28 -28.72
CA VAL A 1242 7.66 -4.32 -29.10
C VAL A 1242 8.29 -4.70 -30.46
N ASP A 1243 8.36 -3.74 -31.39
CA ASP A 1243 9.05 -3.90 -32.67
C ASP A 1243 10.58 -3.65 -32.51
N LEU A 1244 11.38 -4.65 -32.87
CA LEU A 1244 12.85 -4.60 -32.87
C LEU A 1244 13.45 -4.58 -34.29
N GLN A 1245 12.64 -4.41 -35.34
CA GLN A 1245 13.07 -4.47 -36.75
C GLN A 1245 12.99 -3.14 -37.51
N SER A 1246 12.39 -2.08 -36.95
CA SER A 1246 12.36 -0.76 -37.59
C SER A 1246 13.74 -0.07 -37.59
N ARG A 1247 14.42 -0.08 -38.75
CA ARG A 1247 15.60 0.73 -39.07
C ARG A 1247 15.26 1.83 -40.08
#